data_AF-A0A6P6CE92-F1
#
_entry.id   AF-A0A6P6CE92-F1
#
_cell.length_a   1.000
_cell.length_b   1.000
_cell.length_c   1.000
_cell.angle_alpha   90.00
_cell.angle_beta   90.00
_cell.angle_gamma   90.00
#
_symmetry.space_group_name_H-M   'P 1'
#
loop_
_entity.id
_entity.type
_entity.pdbx_description
1 polymer ?
#
loop_
_entity_poly.entity_id
_entity_poly.type
_entity_poly.pdbx_seq_one_letter_code
_entity_poly.pdbx_strand_id
1 'polypeptide(L)'
;MSASSDAEMAIFGVAAPYLRKSEKERIEAQNKPFDAKTSVFVVEAKESYVKSTIQSKEGGKITVKTESGATLTVKEDQVFPMNPPKYDKIEDMAMMTHLHEPGVLYNLKERYAAWMIYTYSGLFCVTVNPYKWLPVYNPEVVAAYRGKKRQEAPPHIFSISDNAYQFMLTDRENQSILITGESGAGKTVNTKRVIQYFATIAVTGEKKKEETGKMQGTLEDQIISANPLLEAFGNAKTVRNDNSSRFGKFIRIHFGTTGKLASADIETYLLEKSRVTFQLKAERSYHIFYQITSNKKPDLIEMLLITTNPYDYAFISQGEITVPSIDDQEELMATDSAIDILGFTPEEKVSIYKLTGAVMHYGNMKFKQKQREEQAEPDGTEVADKAAYLQNLNSADLLKALCYPRVKVGNEYVTKGQTVQQVYNAVGALGKAVYEKMFLWMVARINQQLDTKQPRQYFIGANSEVAQWRTKYETDAIQRTEELEEAKKKLAQRLQEAEEHVEAVNAKCASLEKTKQRLQNEVEDLMLDVERTNAACAALDKKQRNFDKVLSEWKQKYEETQAELEASQKESRSLSTELFKVKNAYEESLDQLETLRRENKNLQQEISDLTEQIAEGGKQIHELEKIKKQVEQEKCDIQAALEEAEASLEHQEGKILRIQLELNQVKSEIDRKIAEKDEEIDQLKRNHVRVVESMQTMLDAEIRSRNDAIRLKKKMEGDLNEMEIQLNHANRVAAEALRNYRNTQGILKDTQLHLDDALRGQEDLKEQLMMVERRANLLQAEVEELRASLEQTERSRKIAEQELLDASERVQLLHTQNTSLINTKKKLENDVSQLQSEVEEVVQESRNAEEKAKKAITDAAMMAEELKKEQDTSAHLERMKKNLEQTVKDLQHRLDEAEQLALKGGKKQIQKLEARVRELEGEVENEQKRNVEAVKGLRKHERRVKELTYQTEEDRKNVLRLQDLVDKLQAKVKSYKRQAEEAEEQSNANLTKFRKIQHELEEAEERADIAESQVNKLRVKSREVHTKFSAE
;
A
#
# COMPACT_ATOMS: atom_id res chain seq x y z
N MET A 1 -49.92 -43.54 21.33
CA MET A 1 -50.04 -43.86 19.89
C MET A 1 -49.20 -42.82 19.16
N SER A 2 -47.98 -43.15 18.72
CA SER A 2 -47.19 -42.18 17.93
C SER A 2 -47.80 -42.12 16.53
N ALA A 3 -48.13 -40.92 16.07
CA ALA A 3 -48.51 -40.72 14.68
C ALA A 3 -47.37 -41.22 13.77
N SER A 4 -47.69 -41.81 12.62
CA SER A 4 -46.67 -42.12 11.60
C SER A 4 -45.97 -40.83 11.19
N SER A 5 -44.68 -40.92 10.83
CA SER A 5 -43.91 -39.73 10.44
C SER A 5 -44.52 -39.01 9.22
N ASP A 6 -45.26 -39.73 8.38
CA ASP A 6 -45.98 -39.15 7.24
C ASP A 6 -47.21 -38.32 7.69
N ALA A 7 -47.85 -38.69 8.81
CA ALA A 7 -48.96 -37.91 9.38
C ALA A 7 -48.46 -36.60 10.00
N GLU A 8 -47.26 -36.58 10.58
CA GLU A 8 -46.62 -35.35 11.06
C GLU A 8 -46.25 -34.41 9.91
N MET A 9 -45.92 -34.96 8.73
CA MET A 9 -45.56 -34.17 7.55
C MET A 9 -46.76 -33.51 6.85
N ALA A 10 -47.99 -33.94 7.14
CA ALA A 10 -49.20 -33.40 6.51
C ALA A 10 -49.40 -31.90 6.75
N ILE A 11 -48.89 -31.36 7.88
CA ILE A 11 -48.98 -29.93 8.22
C ILE A 11 -48.20 -29.03 7.23
N PHE A 12 -47.24 -29.59 6.49
CA PHE A 12 -46.46 -28.86 5.49
C PHE A 12 -47.13 -28.85 4.10
N GLY A 13 -48.28 -29.51 3.95
CA GLY A 13 -49.07 -29.51 2.72
C GLY A 13 -48.25 -29.94 1.50
N VAL A 14 -48.35 -29.15 0.42
CA VAL A 14 -47.63 -29.38 -0.84
C VAL A 14 -46.10 -29.28 -0.70
N ALA A 15 -45.59 -28.74 0.40
CA ALA A 15 -44.15 -28.62 0.64
C ALA A 15 -43.53 -29.90 1.23
N ALA A 16 -44.34 -30.82 1.78
CA ALA A 16 -43.84 -32.00 2.49
C ALA A 16 -42.79 -32.81 1.70
N PRO A 17 -42.99 -33.14 0.40
CA PRO A 17 -42.03 -33.93 -0.38
C PRO A 17 -40.66 -33.26 -0.58
N TYR A 18 -40.59 -31.94 -0.43
CA TYR A 18 -39.38 -31.12 -0.57
C TYR A 18 -38.65 -30.90 0.76
N LEU A 19 -39.25 -31.31 1.88
CA LEU A 19 -38.67 -31.19 3.21
C LEU A 19 -38.19 -32.54 3.75
N ARG A 20 -39.01 -33.59 3.59
CA ARG A 20 -38.72 -34.94 4.05
C ARG A 20 -39.37 -35.96 3.10
N LYS A 21 -38.64 -37.02 2.77
CA LYS A 21 -39.18 -38.16 2.02
C LYS A 21 -40.14 -38.98 2.86
N SER A 22 -41.04 -39.68 2.17
CA SER A 22 -42.02 -40.53 2.85
C SER A 22 -41.34 -41.60 3.71
N GLU A 23 -42.01 -42.03 4.77
CA GLU A 23 -41.52 -43.06 5.67
C GLU A 23 -41.13 -44.33 4.91
N LYS A 24 -41.95 -44.70 3.91
CA LYS A 24 -41.69 -45.82 3.00
C LYS A 24 -40.37 -45.67 2.24
N GLU A 25 -40.16 -44.55 1.54
CA GLU A 25 -38.94 -44.31 0.76
C GLU A 25 -37.68 -44.30 1.66
N ARG A 26 -37.81 -43.79 2.90
CA ARG A 26 -36.70 -43.78 3.86
C ARG A 26 -36.36 -45.19 4.32
N ILE A 27 -37.35 -46.02 4.67
CA ILE A 27 -37.12 -47.42 5.07
C ILE A 27 -36.50 -48.21 3.91
N GLU A 28 -36.98 -48.02 2.68
CA GLU A 28 -36.40 -48.65 1.48
C GLU A 28 -34.95 -48.25 1.25
N ALA A 29 -34.61 -46.97 1.44
CA ALA A 29 -33.24 -46.47 1.33
C ALA A 29 -32.31 -47.05 2.42
N GLN A 30 -32.78 -47.10 3.67
CA GLN A 30 -32.00 -47.60 4.81
C GLN A 30 -31.74 -49.11 4.74
N ASN A 31 -32.63 -49.87 4.10
CA ASN A 31 -32.52 -51.31 3.94
C ASN A 31 -31.71 -51.74 2.71
N LYS A 32 -31.07 -50.80 1.98
CA LYS A 32 -30.21 -51.15 0.84
C LYS A 32 -29.01 -52.00 1.31
N PRO A 33 -28.63 -53.05 0.55
CA PRO A 33 -27.43 -53.83 0.84
C PRO A 33 -26.19 -52.95 0.88
N PHE A 34 -25.34 -53.12 1.89
CA PHE A 34 -24.12 -52.34 2.07
C PHE A 34 -23.03 -53.20 2.70
N ASP A 35 -21.85 -53.16 2.11
CA ASP A 35 -20.64 -53.78 2.66
C ASP A 35 -19.66 -52.69 3.09
N ALA A 36 -19.51 -52.54 4.41
CA ALA A 36 -18.65 -51.53 5.04
C ALA A 36 -17.16 -51.73 4.75
N LYS A 37 -16.73 -52.95 4.38
CA LYS A 37 -15.30 -53.24 4.13
C LYS A 37 -14.88 -52.89 2.70
N THR A 38 -15.82 -52.92 1.76
CA THR A 38 -15.53 -52.73 0.33
C THR A 38 -16.09 -51.44 -0.23
N SER A 39 -17.16 -50.87 0.35
CA SER A 39 -17.78 -49.63 -0.13
C SER A 39 -17.02 -48.40 0.35
N VAL A 40 -16.46 -47.64 -0.60
CA VAL A 40 -15.58 -46.49 -0.33
C VAL A 40 -15.85 -45.35 -1.30
N PHE A 41 -15.44 -44.14 -0.91
CA PHE A 41 -15.23 -43.03 -1.83
C PHE A 41 -13.76 -42.94 -2.20
N VAL A 42 -13.48 -42.63 -3.47
CA VAL A 42 -12.10 -42.39 -3.93
C VAL A 42 -11.99 -41.06 -4.65
N VAL A 43 -10.81 -40.46 -4.59
CA VAL A 43 -10.49 -39.25 -5.33
C VAL A 43 -10.45 -39.55 -6.83
N GLU A 44 -11.14 -38.74 -7.63
CA GLU A 44 -11.15 -38.81 -9.09
C GLU A 44 -11.00 -37.40 -9.68
N ALA A 45 -10.25 -37.29 -10.78
CA ALA A 45 -9.77 -35.98 -11.26
C ALA A 45 -10.88 -35.06 -11.80
N LYS A 46 -12.02 -35.60 -12.22
CA LYS A 46 -13.10 -34.86 -12.88
C LYS A 46 -14.26 -34.53 -11.94
N GLU A 47 -14.69 -35.48 -11.12
CA GLU A 47 -15.81 -35.38 -10.18
C GLU A 47 -15.37 -35.15 -8.73
N SER A 48 -14.07 -35.01 -8.49
CA SER A 48 -13.41 -34.92 -7.17
C SER A 48 -13.53 -36.19 -6.35
N TYR A 49 -14.73 -36.72 -6.12
CA TYR A 49 -14.98 -37.95 -5.37
C TYR A 49 -16.05 -38.83 -6.01
N VAL A 50 -15.75 -40.13 -6.15
CA VAL A 50 -16.68 -41.12 -6.74
C VAL A 50 -16.92 -42.30 -5.81
N LYS A 51 -18.16 -42.79 -5.76
CA LYS A 51 -18.51 -44.04 -5.07
C LYS A 51 -17.86 -45.23 -5.79
N SER A 52 -17.23 -46.10 -5.02
CA SER A 52 -16.48 -47.23 -5.55
C SER A 52 -16.51 -48.44 -4.63
N THR A 53 -16.22 -49.61 -5.19
CA THR A 53 -16.05 -50.87 -4.46
C THR A 53 -14.61 -51.35 -4.57
N ILE A 54 -13.97 -51.64 -3.44
CA ILE A 54 -12.61 -52.19 -3.40
C ILE A 54 -12.59 -53.57 -4.07
N GLN A 55 -11.65 -53.77 -5.00
CA GLN A 55 -11.40 -55.06 -5.64
C GLN A 55 -10.16 -55.75 -5.07
N SER A 56 -9.04 -55.03 -4.93
CA SER A 56 -7.80 -55.58 -4.39
C SER A 56 -6.97 -54.51 -3.67
N LYS A 57 -6.08 -54.96 -2.78
CA LYS A 57 -5.12 -54.13 -2.05
C LYS A 57 -3.73 -54.74 -2.21
N GLU A 58 -2.83 -54.03 -2.89
CA GLU A 58 -1.46 -54.51 -3.18
C GLU A 58 -0.45 -53.37 -3.04
N GLY A 59 0.64 -53.60 -2.29
CA GLY A 59 1.81 -52.70 -2.25
C GLY A 59 1.51 -51.24 -1.83
N GLY A 60 0.57 -51.01 -0.92
CA GLY A 60 0.18 -49.66 -0.46
C GLY A 60 -0.73 -48.89 -1.45
N LYS A 61 -1.26 -49.59 -2.47
CA LYS A 61 -2.26 -49.07 -3.40
C LYS A 61 -3.53 -49.90 -3.34
N ILE A 62 -4.67 -49.26 -3.56
CA ILE A 62 -5.99 -49.86 -3.55
C ILE A 62 -6.59 -49.74 -4.94
N THR A 63 -6.95 -50.89 -5.52
CA THR A 63 -7.67 -50.95 -6.79
C THR A 63 -9.16 -51.01 -6.48
N VAL A 64 -9.91 -50.04 -7.01
CA VAL A 64 -11.36 -49.91 -6.81
C VAL A 64 -12.07 -49.91 -8.16
N LYS A 65 -13.33 -50.33 -8.15
CA LYS A 65 -14.25 -50.22 -9.28
C LYS A 65 -15.29 -49.15 -8.95
N THR A 66 -15.34 -48.11 -9.78
CA THR A 66 -16.32 -47.01 -9.67
C THR A 66 -17.72 -47.47 -10.06
N GLU A 67 -18.76 -46.74 -9.64
CA GLU A 67 -20.15 -47.01 -10.06
C GLU A 67 -20.36 -46.90 -11.58
N SER A 68 -19.54 -46.10 -12.30
CA SER A 68 -19.56 -46.01 -13.76
C SER A 68 -18.90 -47.20 -14.46
N GLY A 69 -18.34 -48.13 -13.70
CA GLY A 69 -17.69 -49.35 -14.20
C GLY A 69 -16.20 -49.20 -14.48
N ALA A 70 -15.61 -48.01 -14.34
CA ALA A 70 -14.18 -47.78 -14.50
C ALA A 70 -13.38 -48.31 -13.30
N THR A 71 -12.21 -48.89 -13.56
CA THR A 71 -11.28 -49.36 -12.53
C THR A 71 -10.21 -48.31 -12.29
N LEU A 72 -9.99 -47.93 -11.03
CA LEU A 72 -9.01 -46.93 -10.61
C LEU A 72 -8.06 -47.56 -9.58
N THR A 73 -6.77 -47.29 -9.69
CA THR A 73 -5.78 -47.65 -8.68
C THR A 73 -5.29 -46.38 -7.99
N VAL A 74 -5.66 -46.22 -6.73
CA VAL A 74 -5.39 -45.03 -5.92
C VAL A 74 -4.53 -45.39 -4.72
N LYS A 75 -3.92 -44.37 -4.09
CA LYS A 75 -3.20 -44.56 -2.83
C LYS A 75 -4.19 -44.72 -1.67
N GLU A 76 -3.75 -45.33 -0.58
CA GLU A 76 -4.61 -45.59 0.58
C GLU A 76 -5.16 -44.31 1.25
N ASP A 77 -4.39 -43.22 1.24
CA ASP A 77 -4.80 -41.90 1.74
C ASP A 77 -5.86 -41.19 0.86
N GLN A 78 -6.10 -41.71 -0.34
CA GLN A 78 -7.12 -41.22 -1.28
C GLN A 78 -8.42 -42.03 -1.22
N VAL A 79 -8.52 -42.98 -0.28
CA VAL A 79 -9.69 -43.84 -0.07
C VAL A 79 -10.36 -43.48 1.24
N PHE A 80 -11.64 -43.12 1.17
CA PHE A 80 -12.45 -42.73 2.32
C PHE A 80 -13.57 -43.76 2.53
N PRO A 81 -13.88 -44.16 3.77
CA PRO A 81 -14.97 -45.10 4.04
C PRO A 81 -16.32 -44.48 3.64
N MET A 82 -17.29 -45.31 3.22
CA MET A 82 -18.65 -44.84 2.94
C MET A 82 -19.54 -44.98 4.19
N ASN A 83 -20.44 -44.01 4.42
CA ASN A 83 -21.43 -44.15 5.49
C ASN A 83 -22.46 -45.25 5.14
N PRO A 84 -22.91 -46.06 6.13
CA PRO A 84 -23.98 -47.01 5.92
C PRO A 84 -25.29 -46.36 5.42
N PRO A 85 -26.15 -47.08 4.68
CA PRO A 85 -27.42 -46.55 4.14
C PRO A 85 -28.39 -46.00 5.20
N LYS A 86 -28.22 -46.39 6.46
CA LYS A 86 -28.92 -45.77 7.60
C LYS A 86 -28.80 -44.23 7.60
N TYR A 87 -27.68 -43.70 7.13
CA TYR A 87 -27.37 -42.27 7.07
C TYR A 87 -27.66 -41.65 5.69
N ASP A 88 -28.31 -42.38 4.77
CA ASP A 88 -28.72 -41.85 3.46
C ASP A 88 -29.69 -40.67 3.64
N LYS A 89 -29.39 -39.54 2.97
CA LYS A 89 -30.15 -38.29 3.03
C LYS A 89 -30.45 -37.83 4.46
N ILE A 90 -29.52 -38.04 5.40
CA ILE A 90 -29.72 -37.67 6.80
C ILE A 90 -29.95 -36.16 6.95
N GLU A 91 -30.83 -35.81 7.88
CA GLU A 91 -31.23 -34.44 8.15
C GLU A 91 -30.12 -33.61 8.81
N ASP A 92 -29.31 -34.23 9.67
CA ASP A 92 -28.12 -33.63 10.29
C ASP A 92 -26.89 -34.47 10.01
N MET A 93 -25.97 -33.92 9.23
CA MET A 93 -24.73 -34.56 8.83
C MET A 93 -23.77 -34.79 10.01
N ALA A 94 -23.90 -34.05 11.12
CA ALA A 94 -23.09 -34.30 12.32
C ALA A 94 -23.39 -35.66 12.98
N MET A 95 -24.52 -36.30 12.62
CA MET A 95 -24.91 -37.63 13.10
C MET A 95 -24.30 -38.77 12.28
N MET A 96 -23.59 -38.49 11.18
CA MET A 96 -22.93 -39.52 10.38
C MET A 96 -21.78 -40.17 11.16
N THR A 97 -21.55 -41.47 10.93
CA THR A 97 -20.44 -42.20 11.58
C THR A 97 -19.09 -41.78 11.02
N HIS A 98 -19.00 -41.61 9.70
CA HIS A 98 -17.80 -41.16 9.01
C HIS A 98 -17.97 -39.69 8.61
N LEU A 99 -17.23 -38.82 9.30
CA LEU A 99 -17.21 -37.37 9.07
C LEU A 99 -15.98 -36.99 8.24
N HIS A 100 -16.16 -36.94 6.93
CA HIS A 100 -15.14 -36.51 5.97
C HIS A 100 -15.81 -35.84 4.77
N GLU A 101 -15.00 -35.18 3.96
CA GLU A 101 -15.45 -34.36 2.82
C GLU A 101 -16.37 -35.10 1.84
N PRO A 102 -16.05 -36.32 1.34
CA PRO A 102 -16.96 -37.00 0.43
C PRO A 102 -18.30 -37.41 1.08
N GLY A 103 -18.33 -37.70 2.38
CA GLY A 103 -19.57 -38.06 3.08
C GLY A 103 -20.55 -36.89 3.14
N VAL A 104 -20.03 -35.70 3.45
CA VAL A 104 -20.79 -34.44 3.44
C VAL A 104 -21.27 -34.11 2.04
N LEU A 105 -20.38 -34.17 1.04
CA LEU A 105 -20.71 -33.87 -0.35
C LEU A 105 -21.84 -34.75 -0.89
N TYR A 106 -21.75 -36.07 -0.67
CA TYR A 106 -22.74 -37.00 -1.19
C TYR A 106 -24.10 -36.89 -0.48
N ASN A 107 -24.12 -36.64 0.83
CA ASN A 107 -25.39 -36.41 1.52
C ASN A 107 -26.10 -35.15 0.98
N LEU A 108 -25.37 -34.06 0.77
CA LEU A 108 -25.91 -32.85 0.14
C LEU A 108 -26.37 -33.11 -1.31
N LYS A 109 -25.55 -33.81 -2.11
CA LYS A 109 -25.84 -34.17 -3.51
C LYS A 109 -27.13 -34.99 -3.63
N GLU A 110 -27.31 -35.99 -2.76
CA GLU A 110 -28.47 -36.88 -2.80
C GLU A 110 -29.74 -36.21 -2.27
N ARG A 111 -29.64 -35.36 -1.24
CA ARG A 111 -30.77 -34.54 -0.77
C ARG A 111 -31.19 -33.53 -1.83
N TYR A 112 -30.23 -32.86 -2.46
CA TYR A 112 -30.48 -31.91 -3.54
C TYR A 112 -31.10 -32.58 -4.78
N ALA A 113 -30.61 -33.75 -5.18
CA ALA A 113 -31.20 -34.54 -6.27
C ALA A 113 -32.66 -34.93 -5.99
N ALA A 114 -33.02 -35.02 -4.71
CA ALA A 114 -34.38 -35.28 -4.25
C ALA A 114 -35.19 -33.99 -3.97
N TRP A 115 -34.69 -32.83 -4.40
CA TRP A 115 -35.27 -31.49 -4.19
C TRP A 115 -35.42 -31.05 -2.73
N MET A 116 -34.65 -31.64 -1.81
CA MET A 116 -34.54 -31.21 -0.42
C MET A 116 -33.34 -30.28 -0.28
N ILE A 117 -33.58 -28.98 -0.28
CA ILE A 117 -32.52 -27.95 -0.34
C ILE A 117 -31.88 -27.61 1.01
N TYR A 118 -32.52 -27.97 2.11
CA TYR A 118 -32.04 -27.69 3.47
C TYR A 118 -31.51 -28.96 4.12
N THR A 119 -30.33 -28.84 4.73
CA THR A 119 -29.66 -29.92 5.46
C THR A 119 -28.89 -29.33 6.63
N TYR A 120 -28.98 -29.93 7.81
CA TYR A 120 -28.17 -29.52 8.94
C TYR A 120 -26.77 -30.12 8.91
N SER A 121 -25.82 -29.40 9.49
CA SER A 121 -24.48 -29.87 9.79
C SER A 121 -24.07 -29.31 11.15
N GLY A 122 -24.45 -29.99 12.23
CA GLY A 122 -24.20 -29.52 13.59
C GLY A 122 -25.00 -28.24 13.88
N LEU A 123 -24.36 -27.08 14.07
CA LEU A 123 -25.09 -25.81 14.24
C LEU A 123 -25.55 -25.19 12.92
N PHE A 124 -24.96 -25.60 11.79
CA PHE A 124 -25.20 -24.98 10.50
C PHE A 124 -26.48 -25.50 9.83
N CYS A 125 -27.21 -24.60 9.17
CA CYS A 125 -28.27 -24.94 8.21
C CYS A 125 -27.76 -24.70 6.79
N VAL A 126 -27.24 -25.75 6.16
CA VAL A 126 -26.76 -25.71 4.77
C VAL A 126 -27.95 -25.58 3.84
N THR A 127 -27.90 -24.59 2.95
CA THR A 127 -28.94 -24.33 1.94
C THR A 127 -28.31 -24.40 0.55
N VAL A 128 -28.84 -25.26 -0.32
CA VAL A 128 -28.39 -25.36 -1.72
C VAL A 128 -29.40 -24.68 -2.62
N ASN A 129 -28.97 -23.69 -3.42
CA ASN A 129 -29.87 -22.94 -4.29
C ASN A 129 -30.55 -23.86 -5.33
N PRO A 130 -31.89 -23.99 -5.37
CA PRO A 130 -32.59 -24.88 -6.30
C PRO A 130 -32.64 -24.39 -7.75
N TYR A 131 -32.35 -23.11 -8.02
CA TYR A 131 -32.57 -22.46 -9.32
C TYR A 131 -34.00 -22.65 -9.87
N LYS A 132 -34.97 -22.94 -8.98
CA LYS A 132 -36.37 -23.19 -9.29
C LYS A 132 -37.24 -22.80 -8.09
N TRP A 133 -38.46 -22.36 -8.37
CA TRP A 133 -39.45 -22.13 -7.33
C TRP A 133 -39.86 -23.44 -6.66
N LEU A 134 -39.84 -23.46 -5.33
CA LEU A 134 -40.31 -24.56 -4.48
C LEU A 134 -41.33 -24.01 -3.47
N PRO A 135 -42.37 -24.78 -3.11
CA PRO A 135 -43.42 -24.34 -2.18
C PRO A 135 -42.98 -24.30 -0.70
N VAL A 136 -41.68 -24.38 -0.41
CA VAL A 136 -41.10 -24.41 0.95
C VAL A 136 -41.25 -23.10 1.74
N TYR A 137 -41.67 -22.02 1.07
CA TYR A 137 -41.93 -20.72 1.69
C TYR A 137 -43.42 -20.40 1.84
N ASN A 138 -44.30 -21.37 1.59
CA ASN A 138 -45.74 -21.16 1.71
C ASN A 138 -46.15 -20.82 3.15
N PRO A 139 -47.25 -20.06 3.35
CA PRO A 139 -47.73 -19.69 4.69
C PRO A 139 -47.99 -20.89 5.61
N GLU A 140 -48.44 -22.02 5.05
CA GLU A 140 -48.63 -23.28 5.78
C GLU A 140 -47.32 -23.79 6.41
N VAL A 141 -46.20 -23.66 5.69
CA VAL A 141 -44.87 -24.04 6.18
C VAL A 141 -44.41 -23.12 7.31
N VAL A 142 -44.66 -21.81 7.18
CA VAL A 142 -44.38 -20.83 8.25
C VAL A 142 -45.10 -21.22 9.54
N ALA A 143 -46.39 -21.54 9.44
CA ALA A 143 -47.20 -21.97 10.58
C ALA A 143 -46.71 -23.31 11.16
N ALA A 144 -46.31 -24.26 10.32
CA ALA A 144 -45.83 -25.58 10.74
C ALA A 144 -44.53 -25.53 11.55
N TYR A 145 -43.63 -24.58 11.28
CA TYR A 145 -42.37 -24.41 12.03
C TYR A 145 -42.52 -23.63 13.33
N ARG A 146 -43.65 -22.95 13.55
CA ARG A 146 -43.85 -22.10 14.72
C ARG A 146 -43.90 -22.94 16.01
N GLY A 147 -43.09 -22.57 17.00
CA GLY A 147 -43.11 -23.22 18.30
C GLY A 147 -42.44 -24.61 18.30
N LYS A 148 -41.79 -25.01 17.21
CA LYS A 148 -41.22 -26.36 17.06
C LYS A 148 -39.74 -26.37 17.39
N LYS A 149 -39.32 -27.36 18.19
CA LYS A 149 -37.90 -27.61 18.39
C LYS A 149 -37.27 -28.12 17.10
N ARG A 150 -35.98 -27.86 16.92
CA ARG A 150 -35.23 -28.26 15.73
C ARG A 150 -35.31 -29.77 15.39
N GLN A 151 -35.48 -30.65 16.37
CA GLN A 151 -35.59 -32.10 16.18
C GLN A 151 -37.01 -32.56 15.79
N GLU A 152 -38.02 -31.73 16.04
CA GLU A 152 -39.43 -32.05 15.82
C GLU A 152 -39.90 -31.74 14.38
N ALA A 153 -39.08 -31.02 13.61
CA ALA A 153 -39.38 -30.63 12.25
C ALA A 153 -38.18 -30.88 11.33
N PRO A 154 -38.39 -31.06 10.02
CA PRO A 154 -37.30 -31.23 9.06
C PRO A 154 -36.35 -30.02 9.02
N PRO A 155 -35.15 -30.15 8.42
CA PRO A 155 -34.25 -29.04 8.24
C PRO A 155 -34.88 -27.90 7.44
N HIS A 156 -34.85 -26.70 8.00
CA HIS A 156 -35.33 -25.49 7.33
C HIS A 156 -34.76 -24.23 7.98
N ILE A 157 -34.70 -23.16 7.19
CA ILE A 157 -34.28 -21.84 7.70
C ILE A 157 -35.26 -21.27 8.72
N PHE A 158 -36.57 -21.53 8.56
CA PHE A 158 -37.60 -21.13 9.53
C PHE A 158 -37.45 -21.80 10.88
N SER A 159 -36.93 -23.03 10.93
CA SER A 159 -36.58 -23.66 12.21
C SER A 159 -35.47 -22.86 12.91
N ILE A 160 -34.43 -22.42 12.19
CA ILE A 160 -33.39 -21.55 12.76
C ILE A 160 -33.97 -20.21 13.23
N SER A 161 -34.85 -19.59 12.43
CA SER A 161 -35.53 -18.34 12.79
C SER A 161 -36.41 -18.48 14.03
N ASP A 162 -37.25 -19.52 14.10
CA ASP A 162 -38.14 -19.75 15.25
C ASP A 162 -37.34 -20.07 16.51
N ASN A 163 -36.30 -20.90 16.42
CA ASN A 163 -35.44 -21.19 17.57
C ASN A 163 -34.72 -19.92 18.04
N ALA A 164 -34.22 -19.07 17.15
CA ALA A 164 -33.65 -17.77 17.54
C ALA A 164 -34.70 -16.88 18.23
N TYR A 165 -35.94 -16.83 17.72
CA TYR A 165 -37.01 -16.09 18.37
C TYR A 165 -37.35 -16.64 19.76
N GLN A 166 -37.43 -17.96 19.90
CA GLN A 166 -37.68 -18.62 21.19
C GLN A 166 -36.54 -18.39 22.19
N PHE A 167 -35.28 -18.55 21.77
CA PHE A 167 -34.11 -18.31 22.63
C PHE A 167 -34.03 -16.84 23.05
N MET A 168 -34.31 -15.90 22.15
CA MET A 168 -34.39 -14.47 22.51
C MET A 168 -35.39 -14.22 23.64
N LEU A 169 -36.59 -14.81 23.55
CA LEU A 169 -37.64 -14.63 24.58
C LEU A 169 -37.37 -15.39 25.87
N THR A 170 -36.73 -16.56 25.77
CA THR A 170 -36.47 -17.46 26.91
C THR A 170 -35.25 -17.01 27.69
N ASP A 171 -34.13 -16.82 26.99
CA ASP A 171 -32.82 -16.52 27.56
C ASP A 171 -32.64 -15.03 27.81
N ARG A 172 -33.51 -14.18 27.22
CA ARG A 172 -33.46 -12.72 27.35
C ARG A 172 -32.15 -12.12 26.82
N GLU A 173 -31.66 -12.68 25.72
CA GLU A 173 -30.45 -12.26 25.03
C GLU A 173 -30.71 -11.96 23.55
N ASN A 174 -29.98 -10.99 23.01
CA ASN A 174 -30.01 -10.68 21.58
C ASN A 174 -29.47 -11.88 20.78
N GLN A 175 -30.08 -12.13 19.62
CA GLN A 175 -29.70 -13.26 18.77
C GLN A 175 -29.12 -12.78 17.45
N SER A 176 -28.38 -13.66 16.78
CA SER A 176 -27.92 -13.39 15.43
C SER A 176 -28.03 -14.60 14.52
N ILE A 177 -28.38 -14.36 13.25
CA ILE A 177 -28.44 -15.36 12.19
C ILE A 177 -27.46 -14.95 11.10
N LEU A 178 -26.39 -15.72 10.94
CA LEU A 178 -25.35 -15.50 9.94
C LEU A 178 -25.69 -16.30 8.69
N ILE A 179 -26.00 -15.63 7.57
CA ILE A 179 -26.29 -16.28 6.28
C ILE A 179 -25.09 -16.07 5.36
N THR A 180 -24.29 -17.12 5.24
CA THR A 180 -23.02 -17.12 4.52
C THR A 180 -23.18 -17.76 3.14
N GLY A 181 -22.26 -17.48 2.21
CA GLY A 181 -22.23 -18.12 0.89
C GLY A 181 -21.56 -17.25 -0.19
N GLU A 182 -21.16 -17.86 -1.29
CA GLU A 182 -20.63 -17.12 -2.45
C GLU A 182 -21.74 -16.35 -3.19
N SER A 183 -21.37 -15.61 -4.23
CA SER A 183 -22.35 -15.00 -5.13
C SER A 183 -23.13 -16.09 -5.88
N GLY A 184 -24.44 -15.93 -6.01
CA GLY A 184 -25.34 -16.95 -6.57
C GLY A 184 -25.85 -18.00 -5.57
N ALA A 185 -25.34 -18.04 -4.33
CA ALA A 185 -25.78 -19.00 -3.31
C ALA A 185 -27.21 -18.79 -2.76
N GLY A 186 -27.87 -17.67 -3.10
CA GLY A 186 -29.24 -17.36 -2.63
C GLY A 186 -29.32 -16.66 -1.26
N LYS A 187 -28.23 -16.02 -0.80
CA LYS A 187 -28.19 -15.29 0.49
C LYS A 187 -29.31 -14.25 0.66
N THR A 188 -29.51 -13.40 -0.35
CA THR A 188 -30.52 -12.34 -0.34
C THR A 188 -31.94 -12.90 -0.21
N VAL A 189 -32.23 -13.98 -0.94
CA VAL A 189 -33.52 -14.68 -0.87
C VAL A 189 -33.75 -15.26 0.53
N ASN A 190 -32.77 -15.99 1.07
CA ASN A 190 -32.86 -16.55 2.42
C ASN A 190 -33.04 -15.44 3.48
N THR A 191 -32.30 -14.34 3.37
CA THR A 191 -32.43 -13.17 4.27
C THR A 191 -33.85 -12.60 4.21
N LYS A 192 -34.41 -12.41 3.02
CA LYS A 192 -35.79 -11.93 2.83
C LYS A 192 -36.80 -12.87 3.48
N ARG A 193 -36.60 -14.19 3.36
CA ARG A 193 -37.50 -15.19 3.97
C ARG A 193 -37.40 -15.22 5.50
N VAL A 194 -36.21 -15.05 6.07
CA VAL A 194 -36.01 -14.90 7.53
C VAL A 194 -36.74 -13.68 8.06
N ILE A 195 -36.60 -12.53 7.39
CA ILE A 195 -37.31 -11.29 7.76
C ILE A 195 -38.83 -11.49 7.69
N GLN A 196 -39.32 -12.08 6.60
CA GLN A 196 -40.75 -12.40 6.44
C GLN A 196 -41.27 -13.32 7.54
N TYR A 197 -40.46 -14.29 7.97
CA TYR A 197 -40.81 -15.17 9.08
C TYR A 197 -41.03 -14.38 10.37
N PHE A 198 -40.07 -13.54 10.77
CA PHE A 198 -40.17 -12.71 11.97
C PHE A 198 -41.32 -11.72 11.92
N ALA A 199 -41.54 -11.09 10.77
CA ALA A 199 -42.71 -10.24 10.52
C ALA A 199 -44.02 -10.99 10.76
N THR A 200 -44.15 -12.19 10.20
CA THR A 200 -45.40 -12.97 10.28
C THR A 200 -45.70 -13.46 11.70
N ILE A 201 -44.70 -13.98 12.43
CA ILE A 201 -44.94 -14.57 13.76
C ILE A 201 -45.23 -13.51 14.82
N ALA A 202 -44.62 -12.32 14.71
CA ALA A 202 -44.72 -11.25 15.69
C ALA A 202 -46.07 -10.50 15.68
N VAL A 203 -46.92 -10.74 14.67
CA VAL A 203 -48.18 -10.01 14.41
C VAL A 203 -49.42 -10.69 14.99
N THR A 204 -49.33 -11.95 15.40
CA THR A 204 -50.49 -12.80 15.76
C THR A 204 -51.20 -12.47 17.09
N GLY A 205 -51.28 -11.18 17.46
CA GLY A 205 -52.01 -10.68 18.63
C GLY A 205 -53.26 -9.85 18.34
N GLU A 206 -53.32 -9.03 17.28
CA GLU A 206 -54.51 -8.22 16.95
C GLU A 206 -54.55 -7.94 15.44
N LYS A 207 -55.60 -8.39 14.73
CA LYS A 207 -55.86 -7.92 13.36
C LYS A 207 -56.12 -6.41 13.45
N LYS A 208 -55.20 -5.58 12.98
CA LYS A 208 -55.52 -4.18 12.69
C LYS A 208 -56.65 -4.17 11.67
N LYS A 209 -57.74 -3.48 11.99
CA LYS A 209 -58.79 -3.14 11.03
C LYS A 209 -58.11 -2.45 9.85
N GLU A 210 -58.44 -2.87 8.63
CA GLU A 210 -58.01 -2.21 7.40
C GLU A 210 -58.46 -0.75 7.43
N GLU A 211 -57.55 0.18 7.76
CA GLU A 211 -57.72 1.59 7.48
C GLU A 211 -57.21 1.85 6.06
N THR A 212 -58.14 1.77 5.11
CA THR A 212 -57.98 2.25 3.74
C THR A 212 -57.79 3.78 3.75
N GLY A 213 -56.53 4.26 3.85
CA GLY A 213 -56.30 5.70 3.80
C GLY A 213 -54.88 6.24 3.96
N LYS A 214 -53.88 5.43 4.35
CA LYS A 214 -52.48 5.89 4.39
C LYS A 214 -51.67 5.10 3.36
N MET A 215 -51.09 5.78 2.37
CA MET A 215 -50.13 5.20 1.42
C MET A 215 -48.86 4.66 2.11
N GLN A 216 -48.67 4.91 3.41
CA GLN A 216 -47.59 4.36 4.21
C GLN A 216 -47.94 2.92 4.60
N GLY A 217 -47.30 1.95 3.92
CA GLY A 217 -47.43 0.52 4.23
C GLY A 217 -47.07 0.17 5.68
N THR A 218 -47.32 -1.07 6.08
CA THR A 218 -46.97 -1.56 7.42
C THR A 218 -45.45 -1.53 7.66
N LEU A 219 -44.99 -1.59 8.91
CA LEU A 219 -43.55 -1.68 9.23
C LEU A 219 -42.91 -2.89 8.51
N GLU A 220 -43.67 -3.95 8.30
CA GLU A 220 -43.26 -5.16 7.58
C GLU A 220 -43.05 -4.87 6.09
N ASP A 221 -44.02 -4.18 5.47
CA ASP A 221 -43.92 -3.72 4.08
C ASP A 221 -42.72 -2.80 3.90
N GLN A 222 -42.45 -1.92 4.87
CA GLN A 222 -41.30 -1.02 4.84
C GLN A 222 -39.96 -1.78 4.90
N ILE A 223 -39.82 -2.77 5.79
CA ILE A 223 -38.59 -3.58 5.87
C ILE A 223 -38.38 -4.37 4.57
N ILE A 224 -39.45 -4.90 3.97
CA ILE A 224 -39.37 -5.65 2.72
C ILE A 224 -39.06 -4.72 1.53
N SER A 225 -39.68 -3.54 1.50
CA SER A 225 -39.54 -2.53 0.43
C SER A 225 -38.18 -1.81 0.47
N ALA A 226 -37.44 -1.87 1.57
CA ALA A 226 -36.05 -1.42 1.61
C ALA A 226 -35.14 -2.17 0.61
N ASN A 227 -35.47 -3.43 0.25
CA ASN A 227 -34.60 -4.22 -0.60
C ASN A 227 -34.51 -3.71 -2.05
N PRO A 228 -35.60 -3.48 -2.81
CA PRO A 228 -35.49 -2.93 -4.16
C PRO A 228 -34.60 -1.69 -4.26
N LEU A 229 -34.74 -0.74 -3.31
CA LEU A 229 -33.90 0.44 -3.26
C LEU A 229 -32.43 0.11 -2.97
N LEU A 230 -32.14 -0.73 -1.98
CA LEU A 230 -30.76 -1.14 -1.66
C LEU A 230 -30.13 -2.00 -2.76
N GLU A 231 -30.91 -2.81 -3.46
CA GLU A 231 -30.44 -3.64 -4.58
C GLU A 231 -30.14 -2.77 -5.81
N ALA A 232 -30.99 -1.78 -6.13
CA ALA A 232 -30.74 -0.85 -7.23
C ALA A 232 -29.39 -0.13 -7.09
N PHE A 233 -29.07 0.33 -5.87
CA PHE A 233 -27.85 1.12 -5.62
C PHE A 233 -26.66 0.32 -5.10
N GLY A 234 -26.87 -0.90 -4.61
CA GLY A 234 -25.85 -1.71 -3.95
C GLY A 234 -25.57 -3.06 -4.62
N ASN A 235 -26.41 -3.50 -5.56
CA ASN A 235 -26.18 -4.72 -6.32
C ASN A 235 -25.75 -4.41 -7.76
N ALA A 236 -25.02 -5.35 -8.34
CA ALA A 236 -24.60 -5.31 -9.72
C ALA A 236 -24.44 -6.71 -10.30
N LYS A 237 -24.42 -6.79 -11.63
CA LYS A 237 -24.08 -8.03 -12.34
C LYS A 237 -22.57 -8.27 -12.31
N THR A 238 -22.22 -9.48 -11.88
CA THR A 238 -20.84 -10.01 -11.85
C THR A 238 -20.72 -11.20 -12.80
N VAL A 239 -19.52 -11.75 -12.98
CA VAL A 239 -19.29 -12.92 -13.85
C VAL A 239 -20.10 -14.15 -13.39
N ARG A 240 -20.34 -14.32 -12.09
CA ARG A 240 -20.97 -15.52 -11.51
C ARG A 240 -22.44 -15.33 -11.09
N ASN A 241 -22.92 -14.09 -11.02
CA ASN A 241 -24.25 -13.78 -10.50
C ASN A 241 -24.75 -12.46 -11.08
N ASP A 242 -25.97 -12.48 -11.59
CA ASP A 242 -26.62 -11.36 -12.24
C ASP A 242 -27.08 -10.26 -11.28
N ASN A 243 -27.41 -10.60 -10.02
CA ASN A 243 -27.83 -9.65 -8.98
C ASN A 243 -26.98 -9.86 -7.70
N SER A 244 -25.71 -9.49 -7.79
CA SER A 244 -24.71 -9.69 -6.73
C SER A 244 -24.63 -8.48 -5.81
N SER A 245 -24.89 -8.65 -4.51
CA SER A 245 -24.68 -7.56 -3.53
C SER A 245 -23.20 -7.20 -3.41
N ARG A 246 -22.89 -5.92 -3.63
CA ARG A 246 -21.54 -5.34 -3.57
C ARG A 246 -21.33 -4.46 -2.34
N PHE A 247 -22.14 -4.71 -1.33
CA PHE A 247 -22.04 -4.15 0.01
C PHE A 247 -22.47 -5.23 1.01
N GLY A 248 -21.96 -5.13 2.23
CA GLY A 248 -22.44 -5.90 3.35
C GLY A 248 -23.64 -5.23 4.00
N LYS A 249 -24.64 -6.02 4.39
CA LYS A 249 -25.89 -5.55 5.01
C LYS A 249 -26.13 -6.33 6.29
N PHE A 250 -26.26 -5.63 7.41
CA PHE A 250 -26.68 -6.18 8.70
C PHE A 250 -28.03 -5.59 9.07
N ILE A 251 -29.07 -6.42 9.20
CA ILE A 251 -30.42 -5.98 9.53
C ILE A 251 -30.72 -6.40 10.96
N ARG A 252 -30.97 -5.44 11.84
CA ARG A 252 -31.45 -5.68 13.20
C ARG A 252 -32.96 -5.55 13.22
N ILE A 253 -33.64 -6.62 13.64
CA ILE A 253 -35.08 -6.61 13.88
C ILE A 253 -35.29 -6.54 15.39
N HIS A 254 -35.85 -5.43 15.86
CA HIS A 254 -36.07 -5.19 17.28
C HIS A 254 -37.44 -5.71 17.72
N PHE A 255 -37.45 -6.32 18.90
CA PHE A 255 -38.63 -6.83 19.55
C PHE A 255 -38.84 -6.14 20.90
N GLY A 256 -40.10 -5.87 21.22
CA GLY A 256 -40.52 -5.35 22.51
C GLY A 256 -40.60 -6.43 23.59
N THR A 257 -41.00 -6.04 24.79
CA THR A 257 -41.11 -6.93 25.97
C THR A 257 -42.04 -8.12 25.78
N THR A 258 -43.06 -7.97 24.92
CA THR A 258 -44.04 -9.01 24.62
C THR A 258 -43.63 -9.88 23.42
N GLY A 259 -42.42 -9.71 22.89
CA GLY A 259 -41.96 -10.39 21.68
C GLY A 259 -42.59 -9.90 20.38
N LYS A 260 -43.31 -8.77 20.39
CA LYS A 260 -43.86 -8.13 19.20
C LYS A 260 -42.79 -7.29 18.50
N LEU A 261 -42.93 -7.11 17.19
CA LEU A 261 -42.04 -6.29 16.38
C LEU A 261 -42.12 -4.82 16.84
N ALA A 262 -40.98 -4.27 17.26
CA ALA A 262 -40.88 -2.90 17.74
C ALA A 262 -40.34 -1.96 16.65
N SER A 263 -39.19 -2.28 16.05
CA SER A 263 -38.56 -1.45 15.01
C SER A 263 -37.59 -2.31 14.19
N ALA A 264 -37.01 -1.74 13.15
CA ALA A 264 -35.87 -2.35 12.46
C ALA A 264 -34.82 -1.29 12.15
N ASP A 265 -33.58 -1.72 11.96
CA ASP A 265 -32.55 -0.88 11.39
C ASP A 265 -31.60 -1.70 10.52
N ILE A 266 -30.95 -1.02 9.60
CA ILE A 266 -30.05 -1.56 8.59
C ILE A 266 -28.72 -0.85 8.74
N GLU A 267 -27.68 -1.61 9.07
CA GLU A 267 -26.31 -1.15 8.95
C GLU A 267 -25.72 -1.69 7.65
N THR A 268 -25.07 -0.81 6.89
CA THR A 268 -24.37 -1.18 5.66
C THR A 268 -22.88 -0.98 5.82
N TYR A 269 -22.09 -1.84 5.19
CA TYR A 269 -20.64 -1.72 5.21
C TYR A 269 -20.02 -2.06 3.86
N LEU A 270 -18.83 -1.50 3.61
CA LEU A 270 -17.95 -1.85 2.49
C LEU A 270 -18.66 -1.88 1.12
N LEU A 271 -19.38 -0.80 0.78
CA LEU A 271 -19.85 -0.60 -0.59
C LEU A 271 -18.66 -0.56 -1.54
N GLU A 272 -18.68 -1.37 -2.60
CA GLU A 272 -17.61 -1.43 -3.60
C GLU A 272 -17.60 -0.15 -4.46
N LYS A 273 -16.88 0.87 -3.98
CA LYS A 273 -16.81 2.18 -4.65
C LYS A 273 -16.22 2.09 -6.05
N SER A 274 -15.25 1.20 -6.29
CA SER A 274 -14.61 1.05 -7.60
C SER A 274 -15.61 0.77 -8.72
N ARG A 275 -16.71 0.07 -8.43
CA ARG A 275 -17.74 -0.30 -9.41
C ARG A 275 -18.48 0.89 -10.02
N VAL A 276 -18.54 2.01 -9.30
CA VAL A 276 -19.17 3.26 -9.78
C VAL A 276 -18.45 3.79 -11.03
N THR A 277 -17.13 3.63 -11.11
CA THR A 277 -16.29 4.21 -12.16
C THR A 277 -15.66 3.18 -13.10
N PHE A 278 -15.79 1.88 -12.78
CA PHE A 278 -15.09 0.80 -13.48
C PHE A 278 -15.90 -0.49 -13.52
N GLN A 279 -15.81 -1.20 -14.65
CA GLN A 279 -16.39 -2.54 -14.83
C GLN A 279 -15.41 -3.44 -15.59
N LEU A 280 -15.40 -4.73 -15.24
CA LEU A 280 -14.79 -5.75 -16.10
C LEU A 280 -15.69 -6.03 -17.32
N LYS A 281 -15.09 -6.56 -18.40
CA LYS A 281 -15.79 -6.80 -19.68
C LYS A 281 -17.12 -7.56 -19.56
N ALA A 282 -17.19 -8.53 -18.65
CA ALA A 282 -18.37 -9.37 -18.42
C ALA A 282 -19.17 -8.94 -17.17
N GLU A 283 -18.99 -7.72 -16.68
CA GLU A 283 -19.70 -7.19 -15.50
C GLU A 283 -20.43 -5.89 -15.83
N ARG A 284 -21.37 -5.50 -14.97
CA ARG A 284 -22.04 -4.20 -15.03
C ARG A 284 -21.68 -3.33 -13.82
N SER A 285 -21.98 -2.04 -13.93
CA SER A 285 -22.10 -1.13 -12.78
C SER A 285 -23.37 -1.46 -11.96
N TYR A 286 -23.69 -0.63 -10.97
CA TYR A 286 -24.91 -0.77 -10.17
C TYR A 286 -26.18 -0.69 -11.02
N HIS A 287 -27.22 -1.45 -10.65
CA HIS A 287 -28.43 -1.59 -11.46
C HIS A 287 -29.14 -0.27 -11.73
N ILE A 288 -29.11 0.67 -10.78
CA ILE A 288 -29.81 1.96 -10.88
C ILE A 288 -29.47 2.73 -12.17
N PHE A 289 -28.22 2.68 -12.64
CA PHE A 289 -27.84 3.40 -13.86
C PHE A 289 -28.60 2.87 -15.08
N TYR A 290 -28.72 1.56 -15.20
CA TYR A 290 -29.40 0.88 -16.30
C TYR A 290 -30.92 0.98 -16.17
N GLN A 291 -31.44 0.91 -14.94
CA GLN A 291 -32.84 1.17 -14.61
C GLN A 291 -33.27 2.57 -15.09
N ILE A 292 -32.48 3.60 -14.78
CA ILE A 292 -32.75 4.98 -15.23
C ILE A 292 -32.70 5.08 -16.76
N THR A 293 -31.66 4.55 -17.41
CA THR A 293 -31.52 4.60 -18.88
C THR A 293 -32.51 3.72 -19.64
N SER A 294 -33.28 2.86 -18.94
CA SER A 294 -34.32 2.01 -19.54
C SER A 294 -35.47 2.80 -20.18
N ASN A 295 -35.58 4.09 -19.86
CA ASN A 295 -36.61 5.00 -20.36
C ASN A 295 -38.05 4.63 -19.95
N LYS A 296 -38.22 3.82 -18.89
CA LYS A 296 -39.57 3.56 -18.35
C LYS A 296 -40.24 4.81 -17.78
N LYS A 297 -39.43 5.76 -17.30
CA LYS A 297 -39.85 7.10 -16.87
C LYS A 297 -39.11 8.17 -17.68
N PRO A 298 -39.67 8.62 -18.82
CA PRO A 298 -39.01 9.61 -19.68
C PRO A 298 -38.69 10.93 -18.98
N ASP A 299 -39.53 11.35 -18.03
CA ASP A 299 -39.30 12.55 -17.22
C ASP A 299 -37.95 12.52 -16.48
N LEU A 300 -37.45 11.34 -16.11
CA LEU A 300 -36.12 11.19 -15.51
C LEU A 300 -35.00 11.45 -16.53
N ILE A 301 -35.17 11.03 -17.78
CA ILE A 301 -34.18 11.26 -18.83
C ILE A 301 -34.00 12.76 -19.06
N GLU A 302 -35.11 13.49 -19.17
CA GLU A 302 -35.10 14.95 -19.33
C GLU A 302 -34.55 15.66 -18.09
N MET A 303 -35.01 15.29 -16.89
CA MET A 303 -34.56 15.90 -15.63
C MET A 303 -33.06 15.75 -15.39
N LEU A 304 -32.51 14.59 -15.76
CA LEU A 304 -31.10 14.25 -15.55
C LEU A 304 -30.20 14.71 -16.71
N LEU A 305 -30.79 15.28 -17.77
CA LEU A 305 -30.08 15.73 -18.97
C LEU A 305 -29.26 14.59 -19.59
N ILE A 306 -29.79 13.37 -19.57
CA ILE A 306 -29.14 12.17 -20.09
C ILE A 306 -29.80 11.67 -21.38
N THR A 307 -29.13 10.74 -22.05
CA THR A 307 -29.69 9.96 -23.17
C THR A 307 -30.08 8.58 -22.66
N THR A 308 -30.81 7.83 -23.50
CA THR A 308 -31.16 6.43 -23.21
C THR A 308 -30.06 5.45 -23.61
N ASN A 309 -28.93 5.93 -24.17
CA ASN A 309 -27.83 5.08 -24.61
C ASN A 309 -26.73 5.03 -23.53
N PRO A 310 -26.56 3.90 -22.82
CA PRO A 310 -25.57 3.83 -21.73
C PRO A 310 -24.13 4.00 -22.20
N TYR A 311 -23.82 3.74 -23.48
CA TYR A 311 -22.50 3.97 -24.07
C TYR A 311 -22.09 5.44 -24.14
N ASP A 312 -23.04 6.35 -23.99
CA ASP A 312 -22.73 7.78 -23.90
C ASP A 312 -22.04 8.12 -22.57
N TYR A 313 -21.98 7.19 -21.59
CA TYR A 313 -21.46 7.42 -20.24
C TYR A 313 -20.32 6.46 -19.89
N ALA A 314 -19.09 6.96 -19.90
CA ALA A 314 -17.88 6.13 -19.77
C ALA A 314 -17.80 5.36 -18.44
N PHE A 315 -18.35 5.90 -17.35
CA PHE A 315 -18.33 5.25 -16.04
C PHE A 315 -19.21 4.01 -15.92
N ILE A 316 -20.15 3.77 -16.84
CA ILE A 316 -21.13 2.66 -16.73
C ILE A 316 -21.15 1.74 -17.96
N SER A 317 -20.25 1.94 -18.91
CA SER A 317 -20.29 1.26 -20.22
C SER A 317 -19.00 0.57 -20.63
N GLN A 318 -18.12 0.26 -19.68
CA GLN A 318 -16.86 -0.46 -19.94
C GLN A 318 -17.06 -1.98 -20.07
N GLY A 319 -18.18 -2.49 -19.55
CA GLY A 319 -18.54 -3.90 -19.54
C GLY A 319 -19.88 -4.17 -20.24
N GLU A 320 -20.67 -5.05 -19.64
CA GLU A 320 -22.01 -5.38 -20.13
C GLU A 320 -23.00 -4.24 -19.83
N ILE A 321 -24.01 -4.10 -20.67
CA ILE A 321 -25.07 -3.09 -20.50
C ILE A 321 -26.40 -3.75 -20.14
N THR A 322 -26.71 -4.91 -20.71
CA THR A 322 -27.97 -5.62 -20.50
C THR A 322 -27.73 -6.98 -19.85
N VAL A 323 -28.73 -7.49 -19.14
CA VAL A 323 -28.68 -8.80 -18.48
C VAL A 323 -29.99 -9.52 -18.79
N PRO A 324 -29.99 -10.68 -19.48
CA PRO A 324 -31.22 -11.33 -19.93
C PRO A 324 -32.20 -11.73 -18.82
N SER A 325 -31.70 -11.92 -17.60
CA SER A 325 -32.49 -12.32 -16.43
C SER A 325 -33.11 -11.14 -15.67
N ILE A 326 -32.79 -9.90 -16.03
CA ILE A 326 -33.23 -8.68 -15.33
C ILE A 326 -33.98 -7.77 -16.30
N ASP A 327 -35.21 -7.38 -15.95
CA ASP A 327 -35.93 -6.32 -16.64
C ASP A 327 -35.72 -4.98 -15.93
N ASP A 328 -34.75 -4.20 -16.41
CA ASP A 328 -34.40 -2.90 -15.84
C ASP A 328 -35.60 -1.90 -15.84
N GLN A 329 -36.64 -2.11 -16.67
CA GLN A 329 -37.85 -1.26 -16.67
C GLN A 329 -38.78 -1.57 -15.49
N GLU A 330 -39.04 -2.85 -15.24
CA GLU A 330 -39.86 -3.29 -14.10
C GLU A 330 -39.15 -2.96 -12.79
N GLU A 331 -37.84 -3.20 -12.73
CA GLU A 331 -37.03 -2.89 -11.56
C GLU A 331 -36.97 -1.39 -11.27
N LEU A 332 -36.96 -0.51 -12.28
CA LEU A 332 -37.05 0.94 -12.05
C LEU A 332 -38.35 1.31 -11.32
N MET A 333 -39.48 0.71 -11.70
CA MET A 333 -40.77 0.96 -11.05
C MET A 333 -40.80 0.41 -9.62
N ALA A 334 -40.17 -0.74 -9.37
CA ALA A 334 -40.04 -1.30 -8.04
C ALA A 334 -39.17 -0.41 -7.12
N THR A 335 -38.03 0.07 -7.63
CA THR A 335 -37.16 1.03 -6.92
C THR A 335 -37.89 2.33 -6.62
N ASP A 336 -38.59 2.88 -7.60
CA ASP A 336 -39.31 4.15 -7.47
C ASP A 336 -40.47 4.06 -6.46
N SER A 337 -41.23 2.96 -6.50
CA SER A 337 -42.30 2.68 -5.53
C SER A 337 -41.73 2.44 -4.12
N ALA A 338 -40.57 1.78 -4.03
CA ALA A 338 -39.89 1.57 -2.75
C ALA A 338 -39.48 2.90 -2.09
N ILE A 339 -38.97 3.86 -2.85
CA ILE A 339 -38.64 5.21 -2.34
C ILE A 339 -39.88 5.86 -1.72
N ASP A 340 -41.05 5.75 -2.36
CA ASP A 340 -42.30 6.33 -1.87
C ASP A 340 -42.81 5.61 -0.60
N ILE A 341 -42.79 4.27 -0.57
CA ILE A 341 -43.21 3.47 0.60
C ILE A 341 -42.31 3.72 1.82
N LEU A 342 -41.01 3.93 1.58
CA LEU A 342 -40.01 4.23 2.61
C LEU A 342 -40.09 5.69 3.10
N GLY A 343 -41.06 6.47 2.61
CA GLY A 343 -41.37 7.80 3.14
C GLY A 343 -40.33 8.87 2.80
N PHE A 344 -39.56 8.68 1.72
CA PHE A 344 -38.76 9.76 1.16
C PHE A 344 -39.69 10.83 0.57
N THR A 345 -39.35 12.09 0.78
CA THR A 345 -40.08 13.21 0.16
C THR A 345 -39.84 13.24 -1.35
N PRO A 346 -40.74 13.87 -2.13
CA PRO A 346 -40.53 14.04 -3.56
C PRO A 346 -39.22 14.76 -3.90
N GLU A 347 -38.81 15.73 -3.06
CA GLU A 347 -37.55 16.47 -3.22
C GLU A 347 -36.32 15.57 -2.97
N GLU A 348 -36.36 14.75 -1.92
CA GLU A 348 -35.33 13.75 -1.63
C GLU A 348 -35.19 12.74 -2.79
N LYS A 349 -36.31 12.22 -3.30
CA LYS A 349 -36.34 11.32 -4.45
C LYS A 349 -35.72 11.94 -5.69
N VAL A 350 -36.09 13.18 -6.02
CA VAL A 350 -35.50 13.92 -7.14
C VAL A 350 -34.00 14.13 -6.94
N SER A 351 -33.57 14.47 -5.73
CA SER A 351 -32.14 14.64 -5.40
C SER A 351 -31.34 13.34 -5.57
N ILE A 352 -31.88 12.18 -5.17
CA ILE A 352 -31.24 10.87 -5.39
C ILE A 352 -30.99 10.64 -6.88
N TYR A 353 -32.02 10.86 -7.72
CA TYR A 353 -31.87 10.71 -9.16
C TYR A 353 -30.87 11.73 -9.74
N LYS A 354 -30.96 13.01 -9.35
CA LYS A 354 -30.04 14.07 -9.81
C LYS A 354 -28.58 13.78 -9.50
N LEU A 355 -28.29 13.34 -8.27
CA LEU A 355 -26.94 12.94 -7.88
C LEU A 355 -26.45 11.72 -8.68
N THR A 356 -27.33 10.75 -8.93
CA THR A 356 -27.00 9.57 -9.76
C THR A 356 -26.67 9.97 -11.20
N GLY A 357 -27.47 10.86 -11.81
CA GLY A 357 -27.21 11.42 -13.14
C GLY A 357 -25.92 12.26 -13.18
N ALA A 358 -25.64 13.04 -12.14
CA ALA A 358 -24.41 13.82 -12.05
C ALA A 358 -23.15 12.94 -12.04
N VAL A 359 -23.20 11.79 -11.36
CA VAL A 359 -22.11 10.79 -11.37
C VAL A 359 -21.87 10.24 -12.77
N MET A 360 -22.92 10.04 -13.58
CA MET A 360 -22.76 9.63 -14.98
C MET A 360 -22.07 10.73 -15.80
N HIS A 361 -22.45 11.99 -15.63
CA HIS A 361 -21.83 13.14 -16.32
C HIS A 361 -20.37 13.36 -15.91
N TYR A 362 -20.00 13.11 -14.64
CA TYR A 362 -18.59 13.17 -14.22
C TYR A 362 -17.67 12.29 -15.07
N GLY A 363 -18.11 11.09 -15.46
CA GLY A 363 -17.33 10.19 -16.31
C GLY A 363 -17.04 10.72 -17.71
N ASN A 364 -17.78 11.75 -18.14
CA ASN A 364 -17.69 12.32 -19.49
C ASN A 364 -16.98 13.68 -19.52
N MET A 365 -16.60 14.24 -18.37
CA MET A 365 -15.82 15.48 -18.33
C MET A 365 -14.46 15.25 -19.01
N LYS A 366 -14.06 16.15 -19.91
CA LYS A 366 -12.81 16.04 -20.66
C LYS A 366 -11.85 17.14 -20.24
N PHE A 367 -10.58 16.79 -20.18
CA PHE A 367 -9.48 17.68 -19.83
C PHE A 367 -8.33 17.45 -20.78
N LYS A 368 -7.60 18.52 -21.09
CA LYS A 368 -6.41 18.50 -21.94
C LYS A 368 -5.26 19.21 -21.25
N GLN A 369 -4.05 18.93 -21.72
CA GLN A 369 -2.86 19.60 -21.22
C GLN A 369 -2.79 21.01 -21.81
N LYS A 370 -2.55 22.00 -20.96
CA LYS A 370 -2.36 23.38 -21.37
C LYS A 370 -1.06 23.52 -22.18
N GLN A 371 -1.06 24.34 -23.23
CA GLN A 371 0.09 24.45 -24.13
C GLN A 371 1.35 24.92 -23.36
N ARG A 372 2.45 24.15 -23.48
CA ARG A 372 3.76 24.42 -22.85
C ARG A 372 3.76 24.37 -21.31
N GLU A 373 2.70 23.83 -20.71
CA GLU A 373 2.50 23.68 -19.27
C GLU A 373 2.13 22.21 -18.97
N GLU A 374 2.44 21.67 -17.80
CA GLU A 374 2.00 20.32 -17.39
C GLU A 374 0.58 20.30 -16.81
N GLN A 375 0.05 21.49 -16.53
CA GLN A 375 -1.25 21.70 -15.92
C GLN A 375 -2.39 21.31 -16.88
N ALA A 376 -3.46 20.77 -16.31
CA ALA A 376 -4.70 20.49 -17.00
C ALA A 376 -5.55 21.74 -17.16
N GLU A 377 -6.26 21.82 -18.29
CA GLU A 377 -7.36 22.74 -18.52
C GLU A 377 -8.61 21.98 -19.01
N PRO A 378 -9.83 22.50 -18.75
CA PRO A 378 -11.05 21.88 -19.25
C PRO A 378 -11.09 21.83 -20.78
N ASP A 379 -11.46 20.69 -21.35
CA ASP A 379 -11.67 20.51 -22.79
C ASP A 379 -13.17 20.57 -23.12
N GLY A 380 -13.74 21.76 -22.91
CA GLY A 380 -15.17 22.04 -23.00
C GLY A 380 -15.86 22.09 -21.63
N THR A 381 -16.99 22.80 -21.56
CA THR A 381 -17.74 23.02 -20.31
C THR A 381 -19.11 22.34 -20.28
N GLU A 382 -19.64 21.90 -21.42
CA GLU A 382 -21.03 21.43 -21.54
C GLU A 382 -21.39 20.31 -20.54
N VAL A 383 -20.52 19.31 -20.41
CA VAL A 383 -20.73 18.20 -19.46
C VAL A 383 -20.60 18.67 -18.01
N ALA A 384 -19.70 19.62 -17.75
CA ALA A 384 -19.54 20.22 -16.43
C ALA A 384 -20.74 21.08 -16.06
N ASP A 385 -21.34 21.79 -17.01
CA ASP A 385 -22.56 22.57 -16.83
C ASP A 385 -23.73 21.66 -16.44
N LYS A 386 -23.87 20.50 -17.10
CA LYS A 386 -24.87 19.47 -16.76
C LYS A 386 -24.64 18.92 -15.34
N ALA A 387 -23.43 18.48 -15.04
CA ALA A 387 -23.10 17.93 -13.71
C ALA A 387 -23.28 18.95 -12.58
N ALA A 388 -22.89 20.21 -12.82
CA ALA A 388 -23.01 21.31 -11.88
C ALA A 388 -24.49 21.70 -11.67
N TYR A 389 -25.28 21.79 -12.74
CA TYR A 389 -26.72 22.07 -12.66
C TYR A 389 -27.47 21.05 -11.79
N LEU A 390 -27.19 19.74 -11.98
CA LEU A 390 -27.84 18.68 -11.20
C LEU A 390 -27.51 18.74 -9.70
N GLN A 391 -26.36 19.31 -9.34
CA GLN A 391 -25.89 19.46 -7.95
C GLN A 391 -26.10 20.87 -7.39
N ASN A 392 -26.72 21.78 -8.14
CA ASN A 392 -26.84 23.20 -7.81
C ASN A 392 -25.48 23.87 -7.51
N LEU A 393 -24.47 23.55 -8.32
CA LEU A 393 -23.13 24.13 -8.25
C LEU A 393 -22.88 25.10 -9.42
N ASN A 394 -21.88 25.98 -9.25
CA ASN A 394 -21.35 26.76 -10.36
C ASN A 394 -20.31 25.93 -11.14
N SER A 395 -20.49 25.80 -12.45
CA SER A 395 -19.63 25.00 -13.33
C SER A 395 -18.19 25.52 -13.39
N ALA A 396 -17.99 26.84 -13.42
CA ALA A 396 -16.67 27.44 -13.45
C ALA A 396 -15.91 27.18 -12.14
N ASP A 397 -16.59 27.28 -11.00
CA ASP A 397 -15.99 26.96 -9.69
C ASP A 397 -15.66 25.49 -9.56
N LEU A 398 -16.52 24.60 -10.06
CA LEU A 398 -16.27 23.15 -10.09
C LEU A 398 -15.01 22.82 -10.91
N LEU A 399 -14.94 23.33 -12.15
CA LEU A 399 -13.79 23.11 -13.04
C LEU A 399 -12.51 23.72 -12.46
N LYS A 400 -12.61 24.91 -11.87
CA LYS A 400 -11.49 25.56 -11.19
C LYS A 400 -11.00 24.75 -9.99
N ALA A 401 -11.91 24.21 -9.17
CA ALA A 401 -11.55 23.39 -8.02
C ALA A 401 -10.90 22.05 -8.42
N LEU A 402 -11.30 21.50 -9.58
CA LEU A 402 -10.71 20.27 -10.14
C LEU A 402 -9.30 20.52 -10.70
N CYS A 403 -9.12 21.53 -11.56
CA CYS A 403 -7.81 21.83 -12.17
C CYS A 403 -6.83 22.53 -11.21
N TYR A 404 -7.36 23.34 -10.30
CA TYR A 404 -6.60 24.21 -9.39
C TYR A 404 -7.15 24.16 -7.95
N PRO A 405 -7.12 22.99 -7.28
CA PRO A 405 -7.56 22.88 -5.90
C PRO A 405 -6.75 23.78 -4.96
N ARG A 406 -7.44 24.32 -3.95
CA ARG A 406 -6.81 25.02 -2.82
C ARG A 406 -6.49 24.00 -1.73
N VAL A 407 -5.21 23.75 -1.51
CA VAL A 407 -4.71 22.82 -0.49
C VAL A 407 -4.26 23.62 0.72
N LYS A 408 -4.68 23.20 1.92
CA LYS A 408 -4.23 23.81 3.17
C LYS A 408 -2.83 23.31 3.49
N VAL A 409 -1.86 24.22 3.55
CA VAL A 409 -0.47 23.94 3.91
C VAL A 409 -0.14 24.77 5.15
N GLY A 410 -0.15 24.14 6.32
CA GLY A 410 -0.10 24.85 7.60
C GLY A 410 -1.37 25.68 7.83
N ASN A 411 -1.22 27.00 7.97
CA ASN A 411 -2.33 27.94 8.18
C ASN A 411 -2.84 28.58 6.89
N GLU A 412 -2.13 28.45 5.77
CA GLU A 412 -2.47 29.10 4.51
C GLU A 412 -3.09 28.12 3.51
N TYR A 413 -3.88 28.65 2.58
CA TYR A 413 -4.41 27.89 1.45
C TYR A 413 -3.62 28.25 0.20
N VAL A 414 -2.90 27.27 -0.34
CA VAL A 414 -2.13 27.42 -1.56
C VAL A 414 -2.87 26.75 -2.72
N THR A 415 -2.97 27.45 -3.84
CA THR A 415 -3.55 26.89 -5.07
C THR A 415 -2.53 25.98 -5.72
N LYS A 416 -2.88 24.70 -5.92
CA LYS A 416 -2.04 23.70 -6.56
C LYS A 416 -2.60 23.37 -7.95
N GLY A 417 -1.79 23.50 -9.00
CA GLY A 417 -2.17 23.00 -10.33
C GLY A 417 -2.10 21.47 -10.39
N GLN A 418 -3.04 20.86 -11.13
CA GLN A 418 -3.08 19.41 -11.36
C GLN A 418 -2.74 19.07 -12.81
N THR A 419 -2.14 17.89 -13.05
CA THR A 419 -1.99 17.31 -14.40
C THR A 419 -3.30 16.67 -14.88
N VAL A 420 -3.42 16.41 -16.18
CA VAL A 420 -4.64 15.81 -16.78
C VAL A 420 -5.03 14.51 -16.08
N GLN A 421 -4.06 13.63 -15.83
CA GLN A 421 -4.31 12.36 -15.14
C GLN A 421 -4.76 12.57 -13.68
N GLN A 422 -4.19 13.55 -12.98
CA GLN A 422 -4.59 13.87 -11.62
C GLN A 422 -6.04 14.36 -11.56
N VAL A 423 -6.46 15.19 -12.53
CA VAL A 423 -7.85 15.66 -12.62
C VAL A 423 -8.81 14.50 -12.90
N TYR A 424 -8.51 13.60 -13.85
CA TYR A 424 -9.34 12.41 -14.10
C TYR A 424 -9.47 11.52 -12.85
N ASN A 425 -8.37 11.32 -12.13
CA ASN A 425 -8.38 10.57 -10.87
C ASN A 425 -9.26 11.27 -9.81
N ALA A 426 -9.18 12.59 -9.71
CA ALA A 426 -9.98 13.40 -8.79
C ALA A 426 -11.48 13.35 -9.13
N VAL A 427 -11.83 13.45 -10.42
CA VAL A 427 -13.22 13.30 -10.90
C VAL A 427 -13.77 11.91 -10.59
N GLY A 428 -13.00 10.86 -10.85
CA GLY A 428 -13.38 9.49 -10.47
C GLY A 428 -13.52 9.32 -8.96
N ALA A 429 -12.63 9.92 -8.16
CA ALA A 429 -12.74 9.91 -6.70
C ALA A 429 -14.00 10.64 -6.21
N LEU A 430 -14.33 11.79 -6.81
CA LEU A 430 -15.52 12.56 -6.50
C LEU A 430 -16.80 11.78 -6.83
N GLY A 431 -16.89 11.16 -8.02
CA GLY A 431 -18.03 10.33 -8.40
C GLY A 431 -18.27 9.17 -7.42
N LYS A 432 -17.20 8.50 -7.00
CA LYS A 432 -17.24 7.45 -5.97
C LYS A 432 -17.71 7.99 -4.62
N ALA A 433 -17.19 9.14 -4.20
CA ALA A 433 -17.52 9.75 -2.91
C ALA A 433 -18.99 10.21 -2.86
N VAL A 434 -19.47 10.87 -3.91
CA VAL A 434 -20.88 11.30 -4.02
C VAL A 434 -21.81 10.08 -3.95
N TYR A 435 -21.52 9.03 -4.73
CA TYR A 435 -22.33 7.82 -4.76
C TYR A 435 -22.36 7.11 -3.39
N GLU A 436 -21.20 6.95 -2.74
CA GLU A 436 -21.12 6.35 -1.40
C GLU A 436 -21.90 7.15 -0.36
N LYS A 437 -21.68 8.47 -0.30
CA LYS A 437 -22.35 9.33 0.69
C LYS A 437 -23.86 9.36 0.48
N MET A 438 -24.31 9.36 -0.77
CA MET A 438 -25.71 9.21 -1.12
C MET A 438 -26.26 7.86 -0.65
N PHE A 439 -25.54 6.76 -0.88
CA PHE A 439 -25.94 5.42 -0.43
C PHE A 439 -26.07 5.33 1.10
N LEU A 440 -25.07 5.81 1.83
CA LEU A 440 -25.10 5.83 3.31
C LEU A 440 -26.22 6.73 3.84
N TRP A 441 -26.47 7.86 3.20
CA TRP A 441 -27.58 8.74 3.56
C TRP A 441 -28.94 8.09 3.31
N MET A 442 -29.13 7.39 2.19
CA MET A 442 -30.36 6.62 1.94
C MET A 442 -30.59 5.57 3.02
N VAL A 443 -29.55 4.85 3.44
CA VAL A 443 -29.64 3.88 4.55
C VAL A 443 -30.04 4.55 5.86
N ALA A 444 -29.42 5.69 6.19
CA ALA A 444 -29.77 6.46 7.38
C ALA A 444 -31.25 6.93 7.33
N ARG A 445 -31.72 7.37 6.16
CA ARG A 445 -33.10 7.80 5.95
C ARG A 445 -34.11 6.66 6.05
N ILE A 446 -33.76 5.47 5.52
CA ILE A 446 -34.53 4.23 5.70
C ILE A 446 -34.63 3.90 7.21
N ASN A 447 -33.52 3.97 7.94
CA ASN A 447 -33.52 3.67 9.38
C ASN A 447 -34.40 4.63 10.19
N GLN A 448 -34.44 5.92 9.83
CA GLN A 448 -35.36 6.87 10.46
C GLN A 448 -36.82 6.47 10.25
N GLN A 449 -37.15 5.89 9.09
CA GLN A 449 -38.51 5.42 8.79
C GLN A 449 -38.85 4.10 9.50
N LEU A 450 -37.88 3.20 9.61
CA LEU A 450 -38.03 1.91 10.30
C LEU A 450 -38.02 2.04 11.83
N ASP A 451 -37.62 3.21 12.34
CA ASP A 451 -37.68 3.54 13.76
C ASP A 451 -39.13 3.78 14.21
N THR A 452 -39.49 3.22 15.36
CA THR A 452 -40.79 3.47 15.98
C THR A 452 -40.63 3.86 17.44
N LYS A 453 -41.64 4.52 18.00
CA LYS A 453 -41.67 4.90 19.42
C LYS A 453 -41.85 3.71 20.37
N GLN A 454 -41.96 2.47 19.86
CA GLN A 454 -42.10 1.30 20.72
C GLN A 454 -40.79 1.01 21.46
N PRO A 455 -40.84 0.62 22.74
CA PRO A 455 -39.64 0.28 23.48
C PRO A 455 -38.95 -0.95 22.88
N ARG A 456 -37.65 -0.82 22.63
CA ARG A 456 -36.79 -1.91 22.14
C ARG A 456 -36.19 -2.63 23.35
N GLN A 457 -36.34 -3.95 23.44
CA GLN A 457 -35.73 -4.71 24.53
C GLN A 457 -34.67 -5.68 24.03
N TYR A 458 -34.97 -6.40 22.95
CA TYR A 458 -34.05 -7.35 22.33
C TYR A 458 -34.08 -7.20 20.82
N PHE A 459 -33.05 -7.65 20.12
CA PHE A 459 -33.04 -7.72 18.67
C PHE A 459 -32.52 -9.06 18.17
N ILE A 460 -32.97 -9.42 16.97
CA ILE A 460 -32.38 -10.51 16.18
C ILE A 460 -31.69 -9.90 14.97
N GLY A 461 -30.37 -10.01 14.92
CA GLY A 461 -29.55 -9.48 13.83
C GLY A 461 -29.37 -10.52 12.72
N ALA A 462 -29.80 -10.23 11.50
CA ALA A 462 -29.50 -11.03 10.32
C ALA A 462 -28.25 -10.49 9.60
N ASN A 463 -27.30 -11.37 9.28
CA ASN A 463 -26.03 -11.11 8.55
C ASN A 463 -24.96 -10.31 9.32
N SER A 464 -24.56 -10.75 10.52
CA SER A 464 -23.46 -10.14 11.30
C SER A 464 -22.05 -10.44 10.75
N GLU A 465 -21.94 -11.23 9.68
CA GLU A 465 -20.66 -11.51 9.01
C GLU A 465 -19.89 -10.24 8.67
N VAL A 466 -20.58 -9.16 8.30
CA VAL A 466 -19.92 -7.94 7.89
C VAL A 466 -19.29 -7.20 9.07
N ALA A 467 -19.79 -7.36 10.30
CA ALA A 467 -19.13 -6.82 11.48
C ALA A 467 -17.84 -7.61 11.81
N GLN A 468 -17.83 -8.93 11.58
CA GLN A 468 -16.62 -9.75 11.69
C GLN A 468 -15.63 -9.51 10.55
N TRP A 469 -16.10 -9.38 9.31
CA TRP A 469 -15.29 -8.95 8.17
C TRP A 469 -14.84 -7.52 8.32
N ARG A 470 -15.62 -6.62 8.93
CA ARG A 470 -15.19 -5.27 9.30
C ARG A 470 -14.09 -5.35 10.32
N THR A 471 -14.21 -6.16 11.36
CA THR A 471 -13.12 -6.34 12.33
C THR A 471 -11.88 -6.89 11.61
N LYS A 472 -12.01 -7.91 10.77
CA LYS A 472 -10.94 -8.48 9.93
C LYS A 472 -10.44 -7.55 8.82
N TYR A 473 -11.22 -6.62 8.32
CA TYR A 473 -10.87 -5.72 7.22
C TYR A 473 -10.27 -4.43 7.81
N GLU A 474 -10.82 -3.92 8.90
CA GLU A 474 -10.24 -2.85 9.72
C GLU A 474 -8.91 -3.30 10.36
N THR A 475 -8.72 -4.58 10.71
CA THR A 475 -7.39 -5.08 11.10
C THR A 475 -6.55 -5.52 9.90
N ASP A 476 -6.99 -6.56 9.17
CA ASP A 476 -6.12 -7.26 8.22
C ASP A 476 -6.11 -6.58 6.85
N ALA A 477 -7.19 -5.92 6.44
CA ALA A 477 -7.22 -5.22 5.16
C ALA A 477 -6.72 -3.78 5.27
N ILE A 478 -6.86 -3.06 6.38
CA ILE A 478 -6.13 -1.80 6.58
C ILE A 478 -4.64 -2.12 6.65
N GLN A 479 -4.19 -3.12 7.43
CA GLN A 479 -2.79 -3.57 7.36
C GLN A 479 -2.37 -3.98 5.96
N ARG A 480 -3.13 -4.82 5.26
CA ARG A 480 -2.75 -5.22 3.90
C ARG A 480 -2.85 -4.07 2.91
N THR A 481 -3.78 -3.13 3.05
CA THR A 481 -3.92 -1.99 2.12
C THR A 481 -2.88 -0.94 2.43
N GLU A 482 -2.46 -0.76 3.68
CA GLU A 482 -1.30 0.04 4.09
C GLU A 482 -0.01 -0.63 3.61
N GLU A 483 0.15 -1.94 3.77
CA GLU A 483 1.27 -2.71 3.20
C GLU A 483 1.28 -2.63 1.67
N LEU A 484 0.11 -2.63 1.02
CA LEU A 484 -0.02 -2.57 -0.44
C LEU A 484 0.09 -1.13 -0.96
N GLU A 485 -0.34 -0.12 -0.22
CA GLU A 485 -0.08 1.31 -0.46
C GLU A 485 1.40 1.62 -0.24
N GLU A 486 2.02 1.05 0.78
CA GLU A 486 3.45 1.21 1.08
C GLU A 486 4.29 0.44 0.07
N ALA A 487 3.89 -0.77 -0.34
CA ALA A 487 4.50 -1.49 -1.45
C ALA A 487 4.29 -0.76 -2.78
N LYS A 488 3.11 -0.17 -3.01
CA LYS A 488 2.83 0.66 -4.19
C LYS A 488 3.62 1.97 -4.16
N LYS A 489 3.83 2.58 -2.99
CA LYS A 489 4.68 3.76 -2.81
C LYS A 489 6.15 3.42 -3.02
N LYS A 490 6.62 2.28 -2.50
CA LYS A 490 7.97 1.73 -2.76
C LYS A 490 8.14 1.36 -4.23
N LEU A 491 7.13 0.80 -4.88
CA LEU A 491 7.16 0.48 -6.31
C LEU A 491 7.07 1.73 -7.18
N ALA A 492 6.26 2.72 -6.81
CA ALA A 492 6.19 4.01 -7.50
C ALA A 492 7.48 4.80 -7.33
N GLN A 493 8.09 4.77 -6.15
CA GLN A 493 9.39 5.36 -5.89
C GLN A 493 10.49 4.63 -6.67
N ARG A 494 10.51 3.28 -6.68
CA ARG A 494 11.43 2.51 -7.51
C ARG A 494 11.21 2.72 -9.00
N LEU A 495 9.97 2.90 -9.43
CA LEU A 495 9.63 3.20 -10.81
C LEU A 495 10.13 4.60 -11.18
N GLN A 496 9.92 5.59 -10.31
CA GLN A 496 10.44 6.95 -10.48
C GLN A 496 11.97 6.96 -10.48
N GLU A 497 12.63 6.28 -9.54
CA GLU A 497 14.10 6.15 -9.50
C GLU A 497 14.62 5.42 -10.74
N ALA A 498 13.91 4.41 -11.23
CA ALA A 498 14.26 3.70 -12.47
C ALA A 498 14.02 4.56 -13.72
N GLU A 499 12.94 5.35 -13.76
CA GLU A 499 12.63 6.31 -14.83
C GLU A 499 13.68 7.43 -14.86
N GLU A 500 14.05 8.00 -13.70
CA GLU A 500 15.15 8.95 -13.56
C GLU A 500 16.49 8.33 -13.98
N HIS A 501 16.74 7.05 -13.64
CA HIS A 501 17.93 6.33 -14.11
C HIS A 501 17.91 6.10 -15.62
N VAL A 502 16.76 5.75 -16.19
CA VAL A 502 16.58 5.56 -17.64
C VAL A 502 16.73 6.89 -18.36
N GLU A 503 16.23 7.99 -17.83
CA GLU A 503 16.43 9.34 -18.37
C GLU A 503 17.90 9.76 -18.27
N ALA A 504 18.58 9.50 -17.15
CA ALA A 504 20.01 9.77 -16.99
C ALA A 504 20.85 8.92 -17.96
N VAL A 505 20.50 7.64 -18.14
CA VAL A 505 21.15 6.76 -19.11
C VAL A 505 20.84 7.20 -20.54
N ASN A 506 19.61 7.60 -20.85
CA ASN A 506 19.24 8.12 -22.17
C ASN A 506 19.95 9.44 -22.48
N ALA A 507 20.08 10.35 -21.52
CA ALA A 507 20.87 11.56 -21.66
C ALA A 507 22.35 11.23 -21.88
N LYS A 508 22.87 10.24 -21.17
CA LYS A 508 24.24 9.73 -21.36
C LYS A 508 24.42 9.07 -22.72
N CYS A 509 23.48 8.24 -23.16
CA CYS A 509 23.45 7.63 -24.49
C CYS A 509 23.37 8.70 -25.57
N ALA A 510 22.53 9.71 -25.44
CA ALA A 510 22.46 10.84 -26.38
C ALA A 510 23.78 11.62 -26.42
N SER A 511 24.45 11.81 -25.28
CA SER A 511 25.78 12.42 -25.23
C SER A 511 26.85 11.53 -25.87
N LEU A 512 26.77 10.22 -25.66
CA LEU A 512 27.68 9.23 -26.26
C LEU A 512 27.43 9.09 -27.76
N GLU A 513 26.20 9.20 -28.24
CA GLU A 513 25.86 9.20 -29.66
C GLU A 513 26.44 10.45 -30.33
N LYS A 514 26.32 11.62 -29.69
CA LYS A 514 27.00 12.85 -30.16
C LYS A 514 28.52 12.70 -30.15
N THR A 515 29.09 12.08 -29.12
CA THR A 515 30.54 11.87 -29.02
C THR A 515 31.02 10.85 -30.05
N LYS A 516 30.26 9.77 -30.26
CA LYS A 516 30.48 8.76 -31.30
C LYS A 516 30.42 9.41 -32.67
N GLN A 517 29.42 10.24 -32.95
CA GLN A 517 29.32 10.93 -34.23
C GLN A 517 30.46 11.93 -34.45
N ARG A 518 30.91 12.62 -33.39
CA ARG A 518 32.12 13.45 -33.44
C ARG A 518 33.37 12.61 -33.73
N LEU A 519 33.57 11.52 -33.00
CA LEU A 519 34.70 10.61 -33.19
C LEU A 519 34.66 9.92 -34.55
N GLN A 520 33.47 9.65 -35.08
CA GLN A 520 33.27 9.03 -36.39
C GLN A 520 33.64 10.03 -37.49
N ASN A 521 33.26 11.30 -37.34
CA ASN A 521 33.74 12.37 -38.22
C ASN A 521 35.27 12.58 -38.08
N GLU A 522 35.81 12.57 -36.86
CA GLU A 522 37.27 12.66 -36.63
C GLU A 522 38.01 11.47 -37.27
N VAL A 523 37.44 10.26 -37.23
CA VAL A 523 37.99 9.07 -37.89
C VAL A 523 37.90 9.21 -39.41
N GLU A 524 36.80 9.72 -39.96
CA GLU A 524 36.68 10.01 -41.39
C GLU A 524 37.70 11.06 -41.85
N ASP A 525 37.87 12.14 -41.09
CA ASP A 525 38.89 13.16 -41.35
C ASP A 525 40.32 12.58 -41.25
N LEU A 526 40.60 11.78 -40.22
CA LEU A 526 41.89 11.10 -40.07
C LEU A 526 42.12 10.06 -41.17
N MET A 527 41.08 9.37 -41.65
CA MET A 527 41.19 8.47 -42.79
C MET A 527 41.53 9.22 -44.06
N LEU A 528 40.92 10.38 -44.31
CA LEU A 528 41.27 11.26 -45.43
C LEU A 528 42.71 11.78 -45.32
N ASP A 529 43.16 12.12 -44.11
CA ASP A 529 44.55 12.53 -43.86
C ASP A 529 45.53 11.35 -44.01
N VAL A 530 45.16 10.14 -43.60
CA VAL A 530 45.94 8.92 -43.85
C VAL A 530 46.01 8.63 -45.34
N GLU A 531 44.93 8.78 -46.11
CA GLU A 531 44.95 8.64 -47.56
C GLU A 531 45.83 9.71 -48.22
N ARG A 532 45.76 10.97 -47.77
CA ARG A 532 46.65 12.05 -48.24
C ARG A 532 48.11 11.77 -47.93
N THR A 533 48.41 11.35 -46.70
CA THR A 533 49.78 11.05 -46.28
C THR A 533 50.30 9.81 -46.97
N ASN A 534 49.49 8.77 -47.18
CA ASN A 534 49.86 7.60 -47.98
C ASN A 534 50.11 7.98 -49.45
N ALA A 535 49.30 8.87 -50.04
CA ALA A 535 49.55 9.37 -51.39
C ALA A 535 50.85 10.20 -51.45
N ALA A 536 51.13 11.00 -50.42
CA ALA A 536 52.38 11.75 -50.30
C ALA A 536 53.59 10.82 -50.10
N CYS A 537 53.47 9.79 -49.25
CA CYS A 537 54.47 8.74 -49.06
C CYS A 537 54.72 7.98 -50.35
N ALA A 538 53.69 7.59 -51.10
CA ALA A 538 53.86 6.94 -52.40
C ALA A 538 54.57 7.85 -53.42
N ALA A 539 54.28 9.15 -53.41
CA ALA A 539 54.98 10.13 -54.24
C ALA A 539 56.44 10.32 -53.80
N LEU A 540 56.71 10.31 -52.49
CA LEU A 540 58.05 10.38 -51.91
C LEU A 540 58.84 9.10 -52.19
N ASP A 541 58.25 7.92 -52.08
CA ASP A 541 58.84 6.63 -52.45
C ASP A 541 59.24 6.62 -53.93
N LYS A 542 58.38 7.18 -54.81
CA LYS A 542 58.71 7.31 -56.22
C LYS A 542 59.89 8.26 -56.44
N LYS A 543 59.95 9.36 -55.69
CA LYS A 543 61.12 10.26 -55.71
C LYS A 543 62.36 9.59 -55.12
N GLN A 544 62.23 8.83 -54.04
CA GLN A 544 63.32 8.10 -53.41
C GLN A 544 63.88 7.06 -54.35
N ARG A 545 63.04 6.27 -55.05
CA ARG A 545 63.51 5.35 -56.09
C ARG A 545 64.25 6.06 -57.23
N ASN A 546 63.83 7.26 -57.61
CA ASN A 546 64.58 8.07 -58.57
C ASN A 546 65.92 8.55 -57.99
N PHE A 547 65.94 8.99 -56.73
CA PHE A 547 67.19 9.34 -56.04
C PHE A 547 68.11 8.14 -55.87
N ASP A 548 67.60 6.96 -55.55
CA ASP A 548 68.36 5.72 -55.44
C ASP A 548 68.95 5.32 -56.79
N LYS A 549 68.19 5.52 -57.88
CA LYS A 549 68.71 5.32 -59.23
C LYS A 549 69.85 6.30 -59.55
N VAL A 550 69.66 7.58 -59.26
CA VAL A 550 70.71 8.60 -59.42
C VAL A 550 71.91 8.31 -58.52
N LEU A 551 71.70 7.91 -57.27
CA LEU A 551 72.76 7.50 -56.34
C LEU A 551 73.49 6.25 -56.82
N SER A 552 72.80 5.29 -57.44
CA SER A 552 73.44 4.13 -58.06
C SER A 552 74.30 4.54 -59.25
N GLU A 553 73.82 5.44 -60.10
CA GLU A 553 74.61 6.00 -61.22
C GLU A 553 75.82 6.77 -60.71
N TRP A 554 75.68 7.56 -59.63
CA TRP A 554 76.79 8.27 -59.00
C TRP A 554 77.73 7.35 -58.24
N LYS A 555 77.25 6.27 -57.63
CA LYS A 555 78.11 5.24 -57.01
C LYS A 555 78.93 4.52 -58.06
N GLN A 556 78.33 4.17 -59.20
CA GLN A 556 79.08 3.58 -60.31
C GLN A 556 80.15 4.56 -60.81
N LYS A 557 79.81 5.84 -61.01
CA LYS A 557 80.81 6.86 -61.35
C LYS A 557 81.88 7.00 -60.28
N TYR A 558 81.50 6.96 -59.00
CA TYR A 558 82.44 7.02 -57.89
C TYR A 558 83.40 5.82 -57.91
N GLU A 559 82.91 4.60 -58.09
CA GLU A 559 83.72 3.39 -58.21
C GLU A 559 84.66 3.45 -59.42
N GLU A 560 84.19 3.92 -60.57
CA GLU A 560 85.02 4.15 -61.76
C GLU A 560 86.12 5.19 -61.47
N THR A 561 85.78 6.34 -60.88
CA THR A 561 86.77 7.35 -60.49
C THR A 561 87.69 6.90 -59.35
N GLN A 562 87.23 6.01 -58.48
CA GLN A 562 88.04 5.47 -57.39
C GLN A 562 89.04 4.45 -57.91
N ALA A 563 88.68 3.64 -58.91
CA ALA A 563 89.63 2.79 -59.60
C ALA A 563 90.72 3.62 -60.32
N GLU A 564 90.34 4.73 -60.96
CA GLU A 564 91.30 5.68 -61.55
C GLU A 564 92.17 6.35 -60.47
N LEU A 565 91.58 6.73 -59.33
CA LEU A 565 92.29 7.29 -58.18
C LEU A 565 93.27 6.28 -57.58
N GLU A 566 92.90 5.01 -57.45
CA GLU A 566 93.79 3.96 -56.93
C GLU A 566 94.97 3.71 -57.88
N ALA A 567 94.73 3.73 -59.20
CA ALA A 567 95.80 3.69 -60.20
C ALA A 567 96.73 4.90 -60.05
N SER A 568 96.20 6.11 -59.96
CA SER A 568 96.96 7.35 -59.76
C SER A 568 97.69 7.39 -58.40
N GLN A 569 97.08 6.86 -57.34
CA GLN A 569 97.70 6.76 -56.02
C GLN A 569 98.84 5.75 -55.99
N LYS A 570 98.74 4.66 -56.76
CA LYS A 570 99.84 3.70 -56.89
C LYS A 570 101.05 4.34 -57.58
N GLU A 571 100.80 5.15 -58.60
CA GLU A 571 101.82 5.97 -59.26
C GLU A 571 102.37 7.08 -58.34
N SER A 572 101.48 7.76 -57.58
CA SER A 572 101.84 8.75 -56.56
C SER A 572 102.68 8.16 -55.43
N ARG A 573 102.40 6.94 -54.96
CA ARG A 573 103.24 6.27 -53.95
C ARG A 573 104.62 5.95 -54.49
N SER A 574 104.72 5.53 -55.75
CA SER A 574 106.01 5.37 -56.43
C SER A 574 106.79 6.69 -56.42
N LEU A 575 106.16 7.80 -56.82
CA LEU A 575 106.76 9.14 -56.82
C LEU A 575 107.02 9.69 -55.40
N SER A 576 106.18 9.39 -54.42
CA SER A 576 106.34 9.86 -53.03
C SER A 576 107.47 9.14 -52.32
N THR A 577 107.82 7.93 -52.76
CA THR A 577 109.03 7.23 -52.32
C THR A 577 110.29 7.93 -52.86
N GLU A 578 110.21 8.48 -54.08
CA GLU A 578 111.25 9.40 -54.58
C GLU A 578 111.24 10.74 -53.82
N LEU A 579 110.06 11.30 -53.48
CA LEU A 579 109.93 12.56 -52.73
C LEU A 579 110.45 12.47 -51.30
N PHE A 580 110.24 11.36 -50.57
CA PHE A 580 110.73 11.23 -49.20
C PHE A 580 112.26 11.26 -49.12
N LYS A 581 112.93 10.71 -50.14
CA LYS A 581 114.38 10.86 -50.31
C LYS A 581 114.79 12.35 -50.46
N VAL A 582 113.91 13.20 -51.01
CA VAL A 582 114.13 14.65 -51.15
C VAL A 582 113.68 15.44 -49.90
N LYS A 583 112.60 15.06 -49.24
CA LYS A 583 111.99 15.78 -48.10
C LYS A 583 112.78 15.68 -46.80
N ASN A 584 113.44 14.55 -46.56
CA ASN A 584 114.40 14.46 -45.46
C ASN A 584 115.55 15.47 -45.62
N ALA A 585 115.80 15.95 -46.84
CA ALA A 585 116.72 17.06 -47.07
C ALA A 585 116.09 18.46 -46.84
N TYR A 586 114.76 18.62 -46.61
CA TYR A 586 114.06 19.92 -46.40
C TYR A 586 113.70 20.22 -44.93
N GLU A 587 113.34 19.23 -44.11
CA GLU A 587 112.90 19.43 -42.72
C GLU A 587 113.99 19.96 -41.76
N GLU A 588 115.25 19.92 -42.17
CA GLU A 588 116.27 20.82 -41.63
C GLU A 588 115.78 22.27 -41.47
N SER A 589 114.93 22.75 -42.37
CA SER A 589 114.81 24.19 -42.59
C SER A 589 113.73 24.90 -41.75
N LEU A 590 112.75 24.21 -41.14
CA LEU A 590 111.47 24.83 -40.72
C LEU A 590 111.22 25.04 -39.23
N ASP A 591 111.84 24.27 -38.33
CA ASP A 591 111.62 24.31 -36.86
C ASP A 591 111.96 25.67 -36.19
N GLN A 592 112.31 26.65 -37.00
CA GLN A 592 112.76 27.97 -36.61
C GLN A 592 111.61 29.01 -36.49
N LEU A 593 110.36 28.74 -36.92
CA LEU A 593 109.33 29.78 -37.16
C LEU A 593 108.19 29.95 -36.10
N GLU A 594 107.76 28.90 -35.39
CA GLU A 594 106.40 28.81 -34.83
C GLU A 594 106.13 29.54 -33.50
N THR A 595 107.16 29.77 -32.72
CA THR A 595 107.04 30.32 -31.36
C THR A 595 106.42 31.72 -31.30
N LEU A 596 106.31 32.44 -32.42
CA LEU A 596 105.90 33.85 -32.49
C LEU A 596 104.41 34.15 -32.28
N ARG A 597 103.48 33.19 -32.37
CA ARG A 597 102.04 33.52 -32.51
C ARG A 597 101.21 33.58 -31.23
N ARG A 598 101.65 33.00 -30.12
CA ARG A 598 100.81 32.76 -28.93
C ARG A 598 100.30 34.02 -28.24
N GLU A 599 100.96 35.14 -28.45
CA GLU A 599 100.68 36.38 -27.72
C GLU A 599 99.36 37.05 -28.12
N ASN A 600 98.84 36.80 -29.32
CA ASN A 600 97.75 37.60 -29.89
C ASN A 600 96.36 37.37 -29.24
N LYS A 601 96.20 36.36 -28.39
CA LYS A 601 94.87 35.85 -28.03
C LYS A 601 94.28 36.40 -26.74
N ASN A 602 95.10 36.86 -25.81
CA ASN A 602 94.61 37.29 -24.50
C ASN A 602 93.76 38.57 -24.57
N LEU A 603 93.89 39.38 -25.63
CA LEU A 603 93.22 40.69 -25.74
C LEU A 603 91.72 40.63 -26.02
N GLN A 604 91.17 39.49 -26.49
CA GLN A 604 89.78 39.43 -26.91
C GLN A 604 88.76 39.28 -25.76
N GLN A 605 89.20 38.86 -24.56
CA GLN A 605 88.30 38.51 -23.45
C GLN A 605 87.68 39.74 -22.77
N GLU A 606 88.32 40.91 -22.79
CA GLU A 606 87.85 42.11 -22.09
C GLU A 606 86.66 42.82 -22.77
N ILE A 607 86.46 42.63 -24.07
CA ILE A 607 85.42 43.36 -24.84
C ILE A 607 84.01 42.90 -24.47
N SER A 608 83.85 41.68 -23.96
CA SER A 608 82.52 41.06 -23.80
C SER A 608 81.72 41.58 -22.61
N ASP A 609 82.37 42.01 -21.52
CA ASP A 609 81.70 42.50 -20.29
C ASP A 609 80.91 43.82 -20.53
N LEU A 610 81.18 44.53 -21.63
CA LEU A 610 80.55 45.81 -21.96
C LEU A 610 79.11 45.72 -22.47
N THR A 611 78.58 44.54 -22.76
CA THR A 611 77.27 44.43 -23.44
C THR A 611 76.09 44.21 -22.47
N GLU A 612 76.34 43.77 -21.23
CA GLU A 612 75.30 43.29 -20.30
C GLU A 612 74.70 44.36 -19.37
N GLN A 613 75.32 45.54 -19.20
CA GLN A 613 74.74 46.65 -18.40
C GLN A 613 73.70 47.51 -19.13
N ILE A 614 73.45 47.25 -20.43
CA ILE A 614 72.59 48.08 -21.30
C ILE A 614 71.08 47.81 -21.12
N ALA A 615 70.67 46.79 -20.35
CA ALA A 615 69.26 46.40 -20.20
C ALA A 615 68.48 47.05 -19.02
N GLU A 616 69.09 47.88 -18.15
CA GLU A 616 68.43 48.48 -16.96
C GLU A 616 68.03 49.99 -17.10
N GLY A 617 67.96 50.54 -18.33
CA GLY A 617 67.88 51.99 -18.59
C GLY A 617 66.57 52.59 -19.12
N GLY A 618 65.38 52.09 -18.76
CA GLY A 618 64.06 52.60 -19.22
C GLY A 618 63.63 53.97 -18.66
N LYS A 619 64.57 54.91 -18.46
CA LYS A 619 64.45 56.16 -17.69
C LYS A 619 64.09 57.42 -18.51
N GLN A 620 63.46 57.29 -19.69
CA GLN A 620 63.41 58.41 -20.66
C GLN A 620 62.07 58.64 -21.42
N ILE A 621 60.90 58.29 -20.87
CA ILE A 621 59.59 58.57 -21.55
C ILE A 621 58.52 59.26 -20.65
N HIS A 622 58.91 59.87 -19.52
CA HIS A 622 58.05 60.90 -18.89
C HIS A 622 58.80 62.21 -18.60
N GLU A 623 59.65 62.59 -19.55
CA GLU A 623 59.98 64.00 -19.83
C GLU A 623 58.77 64.82 -20.32
N LEU A 624 57.56 64.23 -20.37
CA LEU A 624 56.29 64.91 -20.68
C LEU A 624 55.46 65.36 -19.45
N GLU A 625 55.76 64.90 -18.22
CA GLU A 625 55.18 65.50 -16.99
C GLU A 625 55.94 66.74 -16.50
N LYS A 626 57.09 67.03 -17.12
CA LYS A 626 57.91 68.21 -16.85
C LYS A 626 57.23 69.55 -17.22
N ILE A 627 56.06 69.52 -17.88
CA ILE A 627 55.20 70.68 -18.16
C ILE A 627 54.12 70.89 -17.05
N LYS A 628 53.83 69.90 -16.19
CA LYS A 628 52.92 70.10 -15.04
C LYS A 628 53.57 70.89 -13.89
N LYS A 629 54.90 70.89 -13.83
CA LYS A 629 55.72 71.68 -12.88
C LYS A 629 55.62 73.21 -13.04
N GLN A 630 54.71 73.71 -13.88
CA GLN A 630 54.33 75.12 -13.96
C GLN A 630 52.98 75.43 -13.27
N VAL A 631 52.24 74.42 -12.81
CA VAL A 631 50.96 74.58 -12.08
C VAL A 631 51.11 74.26 -10.57
N GLU A 632 52.21 73.62 -10.16
CA GLU A 632 52.52 73.36 -8.74
C GLU A 632 53.01 74.58 -7.93
N GLN A 633 53.13 75.76 -8.56
CA GLN A 633 53.38 77.02 -7.85
C GLN A 633 52.10 77.65 -7.26
N GLU A 634 50.91 77.17 -7.63
CA GLU A 634 49.63 77.62 -7.01
C GLU A 634 49.20 76.74 -5.82
N LYS A 635 50.01 75.73 -5.46
CA LYS A 635 49.81 74.94 -4.24
C LYS A 635 50.10 75.72 -2.93
N CYS A 636 50.79 76.86 -2.94
CA CYS A 636 51.34 77.40 -1.67
C CYS A 636 50.49 78.41 -0.91
N ASP A 637 49.44 79.03 -1.47
CA ASP A 637 48.84 80.19 -0.77
C ASP A 637 47.51 79.96 -0.05
N ILE A 638 46.81 78.83 -0.20
CA ILE A 638 45.62 78.55 0.65
C ILE A 638 45.62 77.10 1.15
N GLN A 639 46.78 76.69 1.66
CA GLN A 639 46.94 75.64 2.67
C GLN A 639 46.54 76.16 4.07
N ALA A 640 45.39 76.84 4.14
CA ALA A 640 44.78 77.32 5.38
C ALA A 640 43.25 77.07 5.40
N ALA A 641 42.78 76.12 4.60
CA ALA A 641 41.47 75.48 4.75
C ALA A 641 41.54 74.30 5.73
N LEU A 642 42.17 74.52 6.89
CA LEU A 642 42.31 73.54 8.00
C LEU A 642 42.08 74.21 9.36
N GLU A 643 41.15 75.15 9.40
CA GLU A 643 40.43 75.58 10.60
C GLU A 643 38.94 75.56 10.19
N GLU A 644 38.32 74.42 9.89
CA GLU A 644 37.86 73.48 10.92
C GLU A 644 37.78 74.14 12.31
N ALA A 645 36.84 75.06 12.51
CA ALA A 645 36.28 75.29 13.85
C ALA A 645 35.03 76.20 13.94
N GLU A 646 34.82 77.21 13.10
CA GLU A 646 33.96 78.33 13.57
C GLU A 646 32.68 78.62 12.76
N ALA A 647 32.14 77.63 12.04
CA ALA A 647 30.73 77.66 11.61
C ALA A 647 29.74 77.30 12.75
N SER A 648 30.16 77.46 14.01
CA SER A 648 29.41 77.15 15.24
C SER A 648 29.27 78.35 16.19
N LEU A 649 28.89 79.52 15.68
CA LEU A 649 28.40 80.60 16.56
C LEU A 649 27.41 81.56 15.87
N GLU A 650 26.65 81.09 14.89
CA GLU A 650 25.47 81.80 14.39
C GLU A 650 24.29 81.60 15.37
N HIS A 651 24.50 81.87 16.67
CA HIS A 651 23.39 82.02 17.62
C HIS A 651 23.66 82.79 18.92
N GLN A 652 24.87 82.95 19.46
CA GLN A 652 24.96 83.41 20.86
C GLN A 652 25.81 84.66 21.08
N GLU A 653 25.06 85.77 21.09
CA GLU A 653 25.14 86.83 22.09
C GLU A 653 25.85 88.12 21.67
N GLY A 654 25.03 89.18 21.67
CA GLY A 654 25.26 90.26 22.63
C GLY A 654 26.32 91.25 22.23
N LYS A 655 25.88 92.42 21.77
CA LYS A 655 26.18 93.71 22.43
C LYS A 655 25.47 94.85 21.70
N ILE A 656 24.19 94.97 22.02
CA ILE A 656 23.66 96.28 22.39
C ILE A 656 24.60 96.89 23.46
N LEU A 657 24.84 98.20 23.36
CA LEU A 657 25.66 99.04 24.25
C LEU A 657 27.20 98.95 24.10
N ARG A 658 27.69 99.64 23.07
CA ARG A 658 28.91 100.48 23.05
C ARG A 658 28.95 101.09 21.66
N ILE A 659 28.17 102.12 21.36
CA ILE A 659 28.68 103.50 21.37
C ILE A 659 27.50 104.43 21.67
N GLN A 660 27.33 104.66 22.96
CA GLN A 660 26.57 105.74 23.56
C GLN A 660 27.56 106.82 24.06
N LEU A 661 28.58 107.12 23.26
CA LEU A 661 29.66 108.04 23.62
C LEU A 661 30.12 108.92 22.44
N GLU A 662 29.21 109.24 21.51
CA GLU A 662 29.26 110.52 20.75
C GLU A 662 28.10 111.43 21.20
N LEU A 663 28.04 111.51 22.52
CA LEU A 663 27.42 112.52 23.34
C LEU A 663 27.86 113.92 22.86
N ASN A 664 26.91 114.86 22.84
CA ASN A 664 27.15 116.28 23.10
C ASN A 664 27.87 117.14 22.04
N GLN A 665 27.34 117.26 20.80
CA GLN A 665 27.67 118.47 20.02
C GLN A 665 26.60 119.10 19.12
N VAL A 666 25.32 118.72 19.20
CA VAL A 666 24.22 119.53 18.59
C VAL A 666 23.07 119.74 19.57
N LYS A 667 23.46 120.06 20.81
CA LYS A 667 22.60 120.51 21.91
C LYS A 667 22.35 122.03 21.85
N SER A 668 22.37 122.65 20.65
CA SER A 668 22.25 124.11 20.48
C SER A 668 21.12 124.58 19.55
N GLU A 669 20.28 123.69 19.01
CA GLU A 669 19.13 124.07 18.17
C GLU A 669 17.78 124.07 18.90
N ILE A 670 17.72 123.61 20.16
CA ILE A 670 16.48 123.53 20.96
C ILE A 670 16.19 124.82 21.75
N ASP A 671 17.16 125.71 21.99
CA ASP A 671 16.95 126.89 22.85
C ASP A 671 16.47 128.16 22.13
N ARG A 672 16.28 128.15 20.79
CA ARG A 672 15.95 129.37 20.01
C ARG A 672 14.55 129.41 19.37
N LYS A 673 13.63 128.51 19.71
CA LYS A 673 12.25 128.51 19.17
C LYS A 673 11.13 128.51 20.21
N ILE A 674 11.45 128.51 21.50
CA ILE A 674 10.46 128.45 22.60
C ILE A 674 10.22 129.83 23.25
N ALA A 675 10.99 130.88 22.93
CA ALA A 675 10.94 132.17 23.62
C ALA A 675 10.15 133.31 22.93
N GLU A 676 9.50 133.10 21.78
CA GLU A 676 8.81 134.19 21.03
C GLU A 676 7.29 134.00 20.88
N LYS A 677 6.66 133.03 21.56
CA LYS A 677 5.20 132.80 21.49
C LYS A 677 4.44 132.96 22.81
N ASP A 678 5.12 133.14 23.93
CA ASP A 678 4.53 133.12 25.28
C ASP A 678 4.16 134.50 25.87
N GLU A 679 4.31 135.62 25.15
CA GLU A 679 4.03 136.97 25.71
C GLU A 679 2.87 137.77 25.09
N GLU A 680 2.12 137.25 24.10
CA GLU A 680 1.08 138.04 23.41
C GLU A 680 -0.39 137.70 23.72
N ILE A 681 -0.71 136.70 24.55
CA ILE A 681 -2.13 136.37 24.88
C ILE A 681 -2.45 136.47 26.39
N ASP A 682 -1.50 136.90 27.22
CA ASP A 682 -1.80 137.33 28.60
C ASP A 682 -2.52 138.70 28.69
N GLN A 683 -2.84 139.29 27.54
CA GLN A 683 -3.63 140.53 27.41
C GLN A 683 -5.13 140.29 27.15
N LEU A 684 -5.55 139.08 26.74
CA LEU A 684 -6.97 138.72 26.53
C LEU A 684 -7.71 138.34 27.82
N LYS A 685 -6.98 138.09 28.92
CA LYS A 685 -7.55 137.66 30.22
C LYS A 685 -8.19 138.77 31.06
N ARG A 686 -7.97 140.06 30.73
CA ARG A 686 -8.39 141.18 31.62
C ARG A 686 -9.73 141.84 31.26
N ASN A 687 -10.31 141.58 30.09
CA ASN A 687 -11.59 142.19 29.67
C ASN A 687 -12.83 141.31 29.89
N HIS A 688 -12.67 140.04 30.29
CA HIS A 688 -13.80 139.14 30.56
C HIS A 688 -14.23 139.08 32.04
N VAL A 689 -13.57 139.80 32.94
CA VAL A 689 -13.81 139.75 34.40
C VAL A 689 -15.03 140.56 34.86
N ARG A 690 -15.65 141.41 34.02
CA ARG A 690 -16.83 142.21 34.42
C ARG A 690 -18.20 141.71 33.93
N VAL A 691 -18.26 140.61 33.17
CA VAL A 691 -19.53 139.97 32.77
C VAL A 691 -19.87 138.76 33.66
N VAL A 692 -18.85 138.23 34.36
CA VAL A 692 -18.94 137.03 35.22
C VAL A 692 -19.77 137.27 36.50
N GLU A 693 -19.81 138.49 37.02
CA GLU A 693 -20.47 138.78 38.32
C GLU A 693 -22.02 138.80 38.25
N SER A 694 -22.65 138.88 37.07
CA SER A 694 -24.12 138.76 36.93
C SER A 694 -24.61 137.34 36.58
N MET A 695 -23.73 136.45 36.11
CA MET A 695 -24.01 135.02 35.92
C MET A 695 -23.81 134.20 37.21
N GLN A 696 -23.04 134.72 38.18
CA GLN A 696 -22.71 134.04 39.44
C GLN A 696 -23.95 133.69 40.28
N THR A 697 -25.01 134.51 40.23
CA THR A 697 -26.22 134.31 41.05
C THR A 697 -27.22 133.33 40.44
N MET A 698 -27.22 133.14 39.11
CA MET A 698 -27.99 132.06 38.44
C MET A 698 -27.25 130.71 38.50
N LEU A 699 -25.91 130.74 38.52
CA LEU A 699 -25.06 129.54 38.63
C LEU A 699 -25.19 128.84 40.00
N ASP A 700 -25.37 129.57 41.11
CA ASP A 700 -25.48 128.97 42.46
C ASP A 700 -26.82 128.22 42.72
N ALA A 701 -27.84 128.45 41.89
CA ALA A 701 -29.09 127.67 41.88
C ALA A 701 -28.94 126.40 41.03
N GLU A 702 -28.28 126.50 39.87
CA GLU A 702 -27.94 125.39 38.97
C GLU A 702 -26.97 124.38 39.64
N ILE A 703 -25.99 124.88 40.40
CA ILE A 703 -24.98 124.06 41.10
C ILE A 703 -25.62 123.10 42.12
N ARG A 704 -26.69 123.49 42.81
CA ARG A 704 -27.36 122.62 43.78
C ARG A 704 -28.11 121.47 43.11
N SER A 705 -28.87 121.74 42.06
CA SER A 705 -29.56 120.71 41.26
C SER A 705 -28.56 119.78 40.56
N ARG A 706 -27.47 120.34 40.00
CA ARG A 706 -26.39 119.58 39.37
C ARG A 706 -25.64 118.68 40.35
N ASN A 707 -25.40 119.10 41.58
CA ASN A 707 -24.66 118.29 42.57
C ASN A 707 -25.43 117.07 43.07
N ASP A 708 -26.76 117.13 43.13
CA ASP A 708 -27.58 115.97 43.49
C ASP A 708 -27.75 114.99 42.31
N ALA A 709 -27.87 115.52 41.08
CA ALA A 709 -27.81 114.70 39.87
C ALA A 709 -26.44 114.01 39.67
N ILE A 710 -25.33 114.68 39.97
CA ILE A 710 -23.98 114.10 39.91
C ILE A 710 -23.78 113.00 40.97
N ARG A 711 -24.36 113.15 42.17
CA ARG A 711 -24.28 112.10 43.21
C ARG A 711 -25.04 110.84 42.80
N LEU A 712 -26.25 110.98 42.25
CA LEU A 712 -27.00 109.84 41.74
C LEU A 712 -26.30 109.19 40.53
N LYS A 713 -25.75 110.00 39.62
CA LYS A 713 -24.96 109.53 38.47
C LYS A 713 -23.72 108.76 38.91
N LYS A 714 -22.94 109.25 39.88
CA LYS A 714 -21.77 108.54 40.42
C LYS A 714 -22.12 107.23 41.09
N LYS A 715 -23.28 107.15 41.75
CA LYS A 715 -23.77 105.90 42.35
C LYS A 715 -24.16 104.90 41.26
N MET A 716 -24.91 105.34 40.25
CA MET A 716 -25.28 104.47 39.11
C MET A 716 -24.06 104.06 38.27
N GLU A 717 -23.07 104.94 38.09
CA GLU A 717 -21.79 104.60 37.44
C GLU A 717 -21.00 103.58 38.29
N GLY A 718 -21.03 103.69 39.63
CA GLY A 718 -20.43 102.70 40.53
C GLY A 718 -21.12 101.33 40.46
N ASP A 719 -22.45 101.32 40.54
CA ASP A 719 -23.26 100.09 40.46
C ASP A 719 -23.12 99.43 39.07
N LEU A 720 -23.03 100.23 37.99
CA LEU A 720 -22.78 99.72 36.63
C LEU A 720 -21.38 99.10 36.52
N ASN A 721 -20.37 99.74 37.11
CA ASN A 721 -18.99 99.25 37.08
C ASN A 721 -18.84 97.95 37.89
N GLU A 722 -19.54 97.83 39.03
CA GLU A 722 -19.61 96.56 39.78
C GLU A 722 -20.31 95.46 38.98
N MET A 723 -21.41 95.78 38.30
CA MET A 723 -22.11 94.83 37.43
C MET A 723 -21.28 94.41 36.21
N GLU A 724 -20.51 95.33 35.61
CA GLU A 724 -19.57 95.01 34.53
C GLU A 724 -18.43 94.12 35.01
N ILE A 725 -17.90 94.35 36.22
CA ILE A 725 -16.87 93.49 36.81
C ILE A 725 -17.45 92.10 37.09
N GLN A 726 -18.65 92.01 37.65
CA GLN A 726 -19.32 90.72 37.91
C GLN A 726 -19.65 89.97 36.61
N LEU A 727 -20.11 90.67 35.57
CA LEU A 727 -20.38 90.08 34.26
C LEU A 727 -19.09 89.58 33.59
N ASN A 728 -18.00 90.36 33.65
CA ASN A 728 -16.70 89.94 33.13
C ASN A 728 -16.13 88.76 33.91
N HIS A 729 -16.31 88.71 35.23
CA HIS A 729 -15.93 87.57 36.05
C HIS A 729 -16.75 86.32 35.69
N ALA A 730 -18.07 86.44 35.57
CA ALA A 730 -18.95 85.35 35.17
C ALA A 730 -18.64 84.85 33.76
N ASN A 731 -18.38 85.74 32.80
CA ASN A 731 -17.97 85.38 31.44
C ASN A 731 -16.61 84.67 31.40
N ARG A 732 -15.66 85.09 32.25
CA ARG A 732 -14.36 84.43 32.37
C ARG A 732 -14.49 83.03 32.95
N VAL A 733 -15.28 82.87 34.02
CA VAL A 733 -15.58 81.57 34.61
C VAL A 733 -16.31 80.66 33.62
N ALA A 734 -17.26 81.19 32.84
CA ALA A 734 -17.94 80.44 31.80
C ALA A 734 -17.00 80.01 30.66
N ALA A 735 -16.09 80.88 30.22
CA ALA A 735 -15.08 80.56 29.21
C ALA A 735 -14.08 79.49 29.71
N GLU A 736 -13.64 79.58 30.97
CA GLU A 736 -12.79 78.59 31.61
C GLU A 736 -13.51 77.24 31.77
N ALA A 737 -14.78 77.24 32.19
CA ALA A 737 -15.61 76.04 32.27
C ALA A 737 -15.81 75.38 30.89
N LEU A 738 -16.04 76.17 29.85
CA LEU A 738 -16.19 75.66 28.47
C LEU A 738 -14.88 75.05 27.94
N ARG A 739 -13.74 75.68 28.26
CA ARG A 739 -12.41 75.15 27.92
C ARG A 739 -12.11 73.84 28.66
N ASN A 740 -12.44 73.77 29.94
CA ASN A 740 -12.31 72.55 30.74
C ASN A 740 -13.23 71.44 30.24
N TYR A 741 -14.46 71.76 29.86
CA TYR A 741 -15.38 70.82 29.25
C TYR A 741 -14.83 70.23 27.94
N ARG A 742 -14.32 71.09 27.04
CA ARG A 742 -13.70 70.63 25.79
C ARG A 742 -12.45 69.78 26.02
N ASN A 743 -11.60 70.15 26.98
CA ASN A 743 -10.43 69.34 27.36
C ASN A 743 -10.86 67.97 27.91
N THR A 744 -11.86 67.95 28.79
CA THR A 744 -12.38 66.69 29.38
C THR A 744 -13.03 65.82 28.30
N GLN A 745 -13.73 66.42 27.35
CA GLN A 745 -14.31 65.73 26.20
C GLN A 745 -13.23 65.14 25.28
N GLY A 746 -12.11 65.85 25.07
CA GLY A 746 -10.94 65.33 24.35
C GLY A 746 -10.33 64.13 25.05
N ILE A 747 -10.06 64.25 26.36
CA ILE A 747 -9.52 63.15 27.18
C ILE A 747 -10.44 61.93 27.19
N LEU A 748 -11.77 62.14 27.28
CA LEU A 748 -12.75 61.06 27.21
C LEU A 748 -12.71 60.33 25.86
N LYS A 749 -12.54 61.07 24.76
CA LYS A 749 -12.46 60.48 23.42
C LYS A 749 -11.16 59.70 23.23
N ASP A 750 -10.04 60.21 23.72
CA ASP A 750 -8.76 59.50 23.67
C ASP A 750 -8.78 58.24 24.55
N THR A 751 -9.38 58.30 25.74
CA THR A 751 -9.56 57.11 26.59
C THR A 751 -10.55 56.10 26.01
N GLN A 752 -11.58 56.52 25.30
CA GLN A 752 -12.46 55.62 24.54
C GLN A 752 -11.70 54.91 23.42
N LEU A 753 -10.88 55.63 22.65
CA LEU A 753 -10.03 55.02 21.61
C LEU A 753 -9.04 54.01 22.22
N HIS A 754 -8.40 54.36 23.34
CA HIS A 754 -7.52 53.42 24.05
C HIS A 754 -8.25 52.19 24.58
N LEU A 755 -9.50 52.33 25.04
CA LEU A 755 -10.31 51.21 25.48
C LEU A 755 -10.70 50.30 24.31
N ASP A 756 -11.10 50.88 23.17
CA ASP A 756 -11.44 50.14 21.96
C ASP A 756 -10.22 49.39 21.39
N ASP A 757 -9.05 50.02 21.39
CA ASP A 757 -7.78 49.38 20.98
C ASP A 757 -7.39 48.26 21.96
N ALA A 758 -7.58 48.45 23.27
CA ALA A 758 -7.31 47.42 24.27
C ALA A 758 -8.29 46.24 24.16
N LEU A 759 -9.57 46.50 23.87
CA LEU A 759 -10.57 45.46 23.64
C LEU A 759 -10.27 44.65 22.38
N ARG A 760 -9.88 45.33 21.28
CA ARG A 760 -9.39 44.64 20.07
C ARG A 760 -8.15 43.79 20.35
N GLY A 761 -7.17 44.33 21.08
CA GLY A 761 -6.00 43.56 21.49
C GLY A 761 -6.36 42.36 22.38
N GLN A 762 -7.39 42.47 23.22
CA GLN A 762 -7.88 41.36 24.04
C GLN A 762 -8.57 40.29 23.18
N GLU A 763 -9.35 40.66 22.17
CA GLU A 763 -9.96 39.72 21.23
C GLU A 763 -8.90 38.99 20.41
N ASP A 764 -7.91 39.71 19.87
CA ASP A 764 -6.76 39.12 19.15
C ASP A 764 -5.99 38.12 20.02
N LEU A 765 -5.74 38.46 21.30
CA LEU A 765 -5.08 37.57 22.25
C LEU A 765 -5.92 36.33 22.60
N LYS A 766 -7.25 36.46 22.70
CA LYS A 766 -8.14 35.31 22.91
C LYS A 766 -8.15 34.38 21.71
N GLU A 767 -8.17 34.92 20.49
CA GLU A 767 -8.07 34.11 19.28
C GLU A 767 -6.71 33.40 19.17
N GLN A 768 -5.62 34.10 19.51
CA GLN A 768 -4.29 33.50 19.59
C GLN A 768 -4.23 32.40 20.64
N LEU A 769 -4.80 32.60 21.83
CA LEU A 769 -4.85 31.59 22.88
C LEU A 769 -5.62 30.35 22.41
N MET A 770 -6.80 30.51 21.81
CA MET A 770 -7.58 29.38 21.27
C MET A 770 -6.82 28.64 20.15
N MET A 771 -6.08 29.37 19.30
CA MET A 771 -5.23 28.75 18.28
C MET A 771 -4.08 27.96 18.90
N VAL A 772 -3.43 28.48 19.94
CA VAL A 772 -2.33 27.82 20.65
C VAL A 772 -2.84 26.60 21.42
N GLU A 773 -3.99 26.67 22.09
CA GLU A 773 -4.61 25.53 22.78
C GLU A 773 -5.02 24.44 21.79
N ARG A 774 -5.58 24.82 20.64
CA ARG A 774 -5.90 23.85 19.58
C ARG A 774 -4.64 23.19 19.02
N ARG A 775 -3.56 23.96 18.85
CA ARG A 775 -2.26 23.42 18.42
C ARG A 775 -1.64 22.50 19.46
N ALA A 776 -1.74 22.85 20.75
CA ALA A 776 -1.26 22.02 21.86
C ALA A 776 -2.02 20.68 21.92
N ASN A 777 -3.36 20.71 21.75
CA ASN A 777 -4.18 19.50 21.72
C ASN A 777 -3.88 18.62 20.50
N LEU A 778 -3.62 19.23 19.33
CA LEU A 778 -3.20 18.50 18.13
C LEU A 778 -1.82 17.85 18.31
N LEU A 779 -0.86 18.57 18.88
CA LEU A 779 0.47 18.03 19.18
C LEU A 779 0.41 16.93 20.23
N GLN A 780 -0.47 17.04 21.23
CA GLN A 780 -0.69 16.00 22.22
C GLN A 780 -1.28 14.73 21.58
N ALA A 781 -2.26 14.87 20.69
CA ALA A 781 -2.82 13.76 19.93
C ALA A 781 -1.76 13.11 19.00
N GLU A 782 -0.94 13.92 18.33
CA GLU A 782 0.17 13.43 17.48
C GLU A 782 1.22 12.67 18.32
N VAL A 783 1.53 13.14 19.53
CA VAL A 783 2.44 12.42 20.45
C VAL A 783 1.83 11.10 20.91
N GLU A 784 0.54 11.04 21.19
CA GLU A 784 -0.16 9.80 21.57
C GLU A 784 -0.23 8.80 20.40
N GLU A 785 -0.47 9.28 19.19
CA GLU A 785 -0.45 8.48 17.96
C GLU A 785 0.95 7.93 17.66
N LEU A 786 1.99 8.77 17.79
CA LEU A 786 3.39 8.35 17.64
C LEU A 786 3.81 7.33 18.71
N ARG A 787 3.31 7.45 19.94
CA ARG A 787 3.55 6.44 21.00
C ARG A 787 2.88 5.11 20.68
N ALA A 788 1.63 5.14 20.21
CA ALA A 788 0.93 3.93 19.80
C ALA A 788 1.62 3.25 18.60
N SER A 789 2.05 4.03 17.61
CA SER A 789 2.83 3.55 16.46
C SER A 789 4.19 2.96 16.88
N LEU A 790 4.88 3.59 17.84
CA LEU A 790 6.13 3.06 18.39
C LEU A 790 5.92 1.71 19.10
N GLU A 791 4.91 1.60 19.97
CA GLU A 791 4.59 0.32 20.65
C GLU A 791 4.20 -0.78 19.67
N GLN A 792 3.42 -0.44 18.64
CA GLN A 792 3.06 -1.37 17.57
C GLN A 792 4.29 -1.81 16.78
N THR A 793 5.18 -0.88 16.44
CA THR A 793 6.43 -1.16 15.72
C THR A 793 7.35 -2.05 16.55
N GLU A 794 7.45 -1.83 17.86
CA GLU A 794 8.22 -2.70 18.77
C GLU A 794 7.65 -4.12 18.86
N ARG A 795 6.33 -4.27 18.88
CA ARG A 795 5.68 -5.59 18.84
C ARG A 795 5.94 -6.30 17.50
N SER A 796 5.77 -5.59 16.39
CA SER A 796 6.06 -6.13 15.05
C SER A 796 7.53 -6.51 14.90
N ARG A 797 8.46 -5.70 15.44
CA ARG A 797 9.89 -6.02 15.46
C ARG A 797 10.18 -7.32 16.22
N LYS A 798 9.58 -7.52 17.40
CA LYS A 798 9.75 -8.76 18.19
C LYS A 798 9.20 -9.99 17.46
N ILE A 799 8.08 -9.85 16.76
CA ILE A 799 7.51 -10.94 15.95
C ILE A 799 8.45 -11.26 14.77
N ALA A 800 8.93 -10.24 14.06
CA ALA A 800 9.87 -10.42 12.95
C ALA A 800 11.22 -11.03 13.41
N GLU A 801 11.71 -10.66 14.60
CA GLU A 801 12.90 -11.27 15.20
C GLU A 801 12.67 -12.75 15.54
N GLN A 802 11.49 -13.11 16.04
CA GLN A 802 11.14 -14.51 16.30
C GLN A 802 10.99 -15.31 15.00
N GLU A 803 10.31 -14.75 13.99
CA GLU A 803 10.17 -15.40 12.67
C GLU A 803 11.53 -15.59 11.99
N LEU A 804 12.45 -14.63 12.13
CA LEU A 804 13.83 -14.76 11.64
C LEU A 804 14.59 -15.88 12.36
N LEU A 805 14.40 -16.02 13.68
CA LEU A 805 14.98 -17.11 14.46
C LEU A 805 14.45 -18.46 13.99
N ASP A 806 13.13 -18.60 13.89
CA ASP A 806 12.46 -19.84 13.44
C ASP A 806 12.87 -20.20 12.00
N ALA A 807 12.98 -19.21 11.12
CA ALA A 807 13.45 -19.40 9.74
C ALA A 807 14.93 -19.83 9.70
N SER A 808 15.77 -19.26 10.57
CA SER A 808 17.20 -19.64 10.68
C SER A 808 17.37 -21.08 11.18
N GLU A 809 16.58 -21.48 12.18
CA GLU A 809 16.55 -22.88 12.67
C GLU A 809 16.07 -23.84 11.57
N ARG A 810 15.04 -23.46 10.81
CA ARG A 810 14.54 -24.24 9.68
C ARG A 810 15.57 -24.37 8.56
N VAL A 811 16.32 -23.30 8.26
CA VAL A 811 17.42 -23.35 7.29
C VAL A 811 18.53 -24.27 7.77
N GLN A 812 18.90 -24.25 9.05
CA GLN A 812 19.90 -25.18 9.62
C GLN A 812 19.43 -26.63 9.58
N LEU A 813 18.14 -26.89 9.89
CA LEU A 813 17.56 -28.22 9.79
C LEU A 813 17.59 -28.74 8.35
N LEU A 814 17.15 -27.92 7.39
CA LEU A 814 17.18 -28.25 5.97
C LEU A 814 18.61 -28.45 5.46
N HIS A 815 19.57 -27.64 5.92
CA HIS A 815 20.98 -27.81 5.57
C HIS A 815 21.51 -29.17 6.07
N THR A 816 21.18 -29.55 7.31
CA THR A 816 21.58 -30.83 7.90
C THR A 816 20.94 -32.01 7.16
N GLN A 817 19.64 -31.90 6.83
CA GLN A 817 18.94 -32.91 6.03
C GLN A 817 19.52 -33.03 4.62
N ASN A 818 19.84 -31.92 3.97
CA ASN A 818 20.39 -31.91 2.62
C ASN A 818 21.81 -32.51 2.61
N THR A 819 22.66 -32.19 3.59
CA THR A 819 23.98 -32.84 3.74
C THR A 819 23.85 -34.35 3.97
N SER A 820 22.86 -34.79 4.77
CA SER A 820 22.57 -36.22 4.95
C SER A 820 22.13 -36.88 3.64
N LEU A 821 21.22 -36.24 2.90
CA LEU A 821 20.76 -36.72 1.59
C LEU A 821 21.90 -36.80 0.57
N ILE A 822 22.79 -35.80 0.51
CA ILE A 822 23.98 -35.82 -0.35
C ILE A 822 24.87 -37.02 -0.02
N ASN A 823 25.06 -37.32 1.27
CA ASN A 823 25.86 -38.48 1.69
C ASN A 823 25.17 -39.80 1.31
N THR A 824 23.84 -39.90 1.46
CA THR A 824 23.10 -41.09 1.00
C THR A 824 23.14 -41.24 -0.51
N LYS A 825 23.05 -40.13 -1.26
CA LYS A 825 23.16 -40.12 -2.72
C LYS A 825 24.53 -40.62 -3.16
N LYS A 826 25.61 -40.11 -2.60
CA LYS A 826 26.98 -40.58 -2.89
C LYS A 826 27.15 -42.06 -2.61
N LYS A 827 26.53 -42.55 -1.52
CA LYS A 827 26.56 -43.97 -1.18
C LYS A 827 25.81 -44.81 -2.23
N LEU A 828 24.62 -44.38 -2.62
CA LEU A 828 23.84 -45.06 -3.65
C LEU A 828 24.52 -45.00 -5.02
N GLU A 829 25.18 -43.90 -5.37
CA GLU A 829 25.99 -43.78 -6.59
C GLU A 829 27.14 -44.79 -6.58
N ASN A 830 27.82 -44.97 -5.43
CA ASN A 830 28.84 -46.01 -5.27
C ASN A 830 28.27 -47.43 -5.35
N ASP A 831 27.13 -47.69 -4.69
CA ASP A 831 26.46 -49.00 -4.72
C ASP A 831 26.00 -49.35 -6.16
N VAL A 832 25.50 -48.36 -6.92
CA VAL A 832 25.14 -48.52 -8.33
C VAL A 832 26.37 -48.82 -9.19
N SER A 833 27.47 -48.10 -8.98
CA SER A 833 28.73 -48.38 -9.69
C SER A 833 29.26 -49.78 -9.39
N GLN A 834 29.12 -50.25 -8.15
CA GLN A 834 29.52 -51.60 -7.76
C GLN A 834 28.62 -52.65 -8.42
N LEU A 835 27.29 -52.47 -8.37
CA LEU A 835 26.35 -53.38 -9.02
C LEU A 835 26.54 -53.43 -10.55
N GLN A 836 26.90 -52.31 -11.18
CA GLN A 836 27.26 -52.30 -12.60
C GLN A 836 28.48 -53.17 -12.88
N SER A 837 29.53 -53.10 -12.05
CA SER A 837 30.70 -53.96 -12.15
C SER A 837 30.34 -55.45 -11.95
N GLU A 838 29.51 -55.76 -10.95
CA GLU A 838 29.07 -57.14 -10.68
C GLU A 838 28.23 -57.70 -11.84
N VAL A 839 27.37 -56.87 -12.46
CA VAL A 839 26.59 -57.27 -13.64
C VAL A 839 27.51 -57.52 -14.84
N GLU A 840 28.53 -56.68 -15.06
CA GLU A 840 29.50 -56.89 -16.13
C GLU A 840 30.31 -58.20 -15.93
N GLU A 841 30.71 -58.49 -14.70
CA GLU A 841 31.37 -59.75 -14.35
C GLU A 841 30.46 -60.97 -14.59
N VAL A 842 29.20 -60.93 -14.14
CA VAL A 842 28.23 -62.01 -14.36
C VAL A 842 27.94 -62.21 -15.85
N VAL A 843 27.84 -61.13 -16.64
CA VAL A 843 27.68 -61.21 -18.09
C VAL A 843 28.89 -61.87 -18.74
N GLN A 844 30.11 -61.54 -18.28
CA GLN A 844 31.33 -62.15 -18.80
C GLN A 844 31.44 -63.63 -18.41
N GLU A 845 31.08 -64.00 -17.18
CA GLU A 845 31.02 -65.39 -16.74
C GLU A 845 29.99 -66.20 -17.53
N SER A 846 28.81 -65.63 -17.78
CA SER A 846 27.78 -66.25 -18.61
C SER A 846 28.29 -66.52 -20.02
N ARG A 847 28.99 -65.57 -20.64
CA ARG A 847 29.60 -65.76 -21.97
C ARG A 847 30.65 -66.86 -21.96
N ASN A 848 31.52 -66.88 -20.96
CA ASN A 848 32.53 -67.92 -20.80
C ASN A 848 31.90 -69.31 -20.60
N ALA A 849 30.80 -69.40 -19.86
CA ALA A 849 30.04 -70.64 -19.69
C ALA A 849 29.38 -71.08 -21.00
N GLU A 850 28.86 -70.14 -21.79
CA GLU A 850 28.25 -70.40 -23.10
C GLU A 850 29.29 -70.93 -24.11
N GLU A 851 30.50 -70.38 -24.12
CA GLU A 851 31.61 -70.89 -24.93
C GLU A 851 32.04 -72.31 -24.52
N LYS A 852 32.12 -72.58 -23.21
CA LYS A 852 32.42 -73.93 -22.69
C LYS A 852 31.32 -74.92 -23.08
N ALA A 853 30.05 -74.54 -22.99
CA ALA A 853 28.92 -75.36 -23.39
C ALA A 853 28.96 -75.67 -24.90
N LYS A 854 29.23 -74.67 -25.75
CA LYS A 854 29.41 -74.86 -27.20
C LYS A 854 30.54 -75.83 -27.50
N LYS A 855 31.67 -75.70 -26.80
CA LYS A 855 32.84 -76.59 -26.97
C LYS A 855 32.52 -78.03 -26.57
N ALA A 856 31.82 -78.22 -25.46
CA ALA A 856 31.37 -79.54 -25.02
C ALA A 856 30.37 -80.18 -26.00
N ILE A 857 29.48 -79.39 -26.61
CA ILE A 857 28.55 -79.87 -27.65
C ILE A 857 29.31 -80.32 -28.89
N THR A 858 30.31 -79.56 -29.36
CA THR A 858 31.16 -79.98 -30.47
C THR A 858 31.98 -81.23 -30.16
N ASP A 859 32.54 -81.35 -28.97
CA ASP A 859 33.30 -82.53 -28.55
C ASP A 859 32.40 -83.77 -28.44
N ALA A 860 31.16 -83.61 -27.96
CA ALA A 860 30.17 -84.68 -27.92
C ALA A 860 29.73 -85.12 -29.33
N ALA A 861 29.58 -84.19 -30.27
CA ALA A 861 29.27 -84.50 -31.66
C ALA A 861 30.43 -85.27 -32.34
N MET A 862 31.68 -84.86 -32.11
CA MET A 862 32.85 -85.58 -32.60
C MET A 862 32.96 -86.98 -32.00
N MET A 863 32.76 -87.14 -30.68
CA MET A 863 32.77 -88.46 -30.05
C MET A 863 31.64 -89.36 -30.54
N ALA A 864 30.46 -88.82 -30.85
CA ALA A 864 29.37 -89.60 -31.45
C ALA A 864 29.72 -90.08 -32.87
N GLU A 865 30.45 -89.28 -33.65
CA GLU A 865 30.89 -89.64 -35.00
C GLU A 865 32.06 -90.64 -34.99
N GLU A 866 32.98 -90.52 -34.03
CA GLU A 866 34.02 -91.51 -33.76
C GLU A 866 33.41 -92.85 -33.29
N LEU A 867 32.42 -92.82 -32.40
CA LEU A 867 31.72 -94.03 -31.95
C LEU A 867 30.99 -94.73 -33.11
N LYS A 868 30.41 -93.97 -34.04
CA LYS A 868 29.77 -94.53 -35.24
C LYS A 868 30.77 -95.18 -36.18
N LYS A 869 31.92 -94.53 -36.41
CA LYS A 869 33.02 -95.15 -37.18
C LYS A 869 33.53 -96.41 -36.50
N GLU A 870 33.64 -96.43 -35.17
CA GLU A 870 34.09 -97.59 -34.41
C GLU A 870 33.06 -98.73 -34.40
N GLN A 871 31.76 -98.42 -34.43
CA GLN A 871 30.70 -99.42 -34.59
C GLN A 871 30.71 -100.05 -35.99
N ASP A 872 30.96 -99.26 -37.04
CA ASP A 872 31.08 -99.75 -38.41
C ASP A 872 32.34 -100.62 -38.62
N THR A 873 33.47 -100.24 -38.02
CA THR A 873 34.70 -101.06 -38.01
C THR A 873 34.51 -102.32 -37.17
N SER A 874 33.85 -102.25 -36.01
CA SER A 874 33.53 -103.41 -35.18
C SER A 874 32.64 -104.42 -35.90
N ALA A 875 31.57 -103.97 -36.57
CA ALA A 875 30.67 -104.83 -37.35
C ALA A 875 31.35 -105.47 -38.58
N HIS A 876 32.40 -104.84 -39.14
CA HIS A 876 33.26 -105.46 -40.15
C HIS A 876 34.19 -106.51 -39.52
N LEU A 877 34.84 -106.19 -38.40
CA LEU A 877 35.74 -107.08 -37.68
C LEU A 877 35.03 -108.33 -37.15
N GLU A 878 33.76 -108.22 -36.74
CA GLU A 878 32.96 -109.34 -36.25
C GLU A 878 32.59 -110.33 -37.36
N ARG A 879 32.42 -109.85 -38.59
CA ARG A 879 32.30 -110.71 -39.79
C ARG A 879 33.60 -111.41 -40.14
N MET A 880 34.74 -110.72 -39.99
CA MET A 880 36.07 -111.31 -40.21
C MET A 880 36.44 -112.34 -39.12
N LYS A 881 36.03 -112.09 -37.87
CA LYS A 881 36.23 -112.97 -36.71
C LYS A 881 35.57 -114.33 -36.90
N LYS A 882 34.33 -114.40 -37.42
CA LYS A 882 33.67 -115.70 -37.70
C LYS A 882 34.41 -116.56 -38.73
N ASN A 883 35.07 -115.95 -39.72
CA ASN A 883 35.91 -116.68 -40.69
C ASN A 883 37.27 -117.10 -40.09
N LEU A 884 37.78 -116.35 -39.13
CA LEU A 884 39.05 -116.64 -38.44
C LEU A 884 38.90 -117.61 -37.25
N GLU A 885 37.73 -117.69 -36.62
CA GLU A 885 37.44 -118.67 -35.54
C GLU A 885 37.53 -120.12 -36.02
N GLN A 886 37.32 -120.37 -37.33
CA GLN A 886 37.52 -121.68 -37.96
C GLN A 886 39.01 -122.03 -38.15
N THR A 887 39.88 -121.03 -38.31
CA THR A 887 41.34 -121.20 -38.50
C THR A 887 42.13 -121.09 -37.18
N VAL A 888 41.58 -120.44 -36.15
CA VAL A 888 42.19 -120.32 -34.81
C VAL A 888 42.16 -121.64 -34.02
N LYS A 889 41.19 -122.53 -34.26
CA LYS A 889 41.17 -123.87 -33.64
C LYS A 889 42.38 -124.75 -34.03
N ASP A 890 42.98 -124.53 -35.19
CA ASP A 890 44.19 -125.25 -35.64
C ASP A 890 45.51 -124.61 -35.15
N LEU A 891 45.46 -123.36 -34.66
CA LEU A 891 46.65 -122.62 -34.19
C LEU A 891 46.72 -122.48 -32.66
N GLN A 892 45.74 -123.02 -31.94
CA GLN A 892 45.63 -123.05 -30.47
C GLN A 892 46.85 -123.69 -29.76
N HIS A 893 47.72 -124.44 -30.46
CA HIS A 893 48.83 -125.17 -29.83
C HIS A 893 50.21 -124.48 -29.99
N ARG A 894 50.29 -123.34 -30.69
CA ARG A 894 51.59 -122.77 -31.12
C ARG A 894 51.93 -121.36 -30.63
N LEU A 895 51.17 -120.77 -29.71
CA LEU A 895 51.52 -119.43 -29.20
C LEU A 895 51.44 -119.26 -27.67
N ASP A 896 51.24 -120.36 -26.93
CA ASP A 896 51.64 -120.43 -25.52
C ASP A 896 53.17 -120.25 -25.35
N GLU A 897 53.93 -120.20 -26.46
CA GLU A 897 55.34 -119.80 -26.51
C GLU A 897 55.59 -118.29 -26.70
N ALA A 898 54.54 -117.45 -26.80
CA ALA A 898 54.68 -115.99 -26.84
C ALA A 898 54.13 -115.27 -25.59
N GLU A 899 54.06 -115.96 -24.45
CA GLU A 899 53.79 -115.41 -23.11
C GLU A 899 54.88 -114.43 -22.57
N GLN A 900 55.76 -113.89 -23.43
CA GLN A 900 56.88 -113.02 -23.05
C GLN A 900 56.85 -111.60 -23.69
N LEU A 901 55.67 -111.05 -24.03
CA LEU A 901 55.58 -109.69 -24.60
C LEU A 901 54.30 -108.91 -24.25
N ALA A 902 54.00 -108.62 -22.97
CA ALA A 902 52.98 -107.58 -22.63
C ALA A 902 53.07 -106.98 -21.22
N LEU A 903 54.27 -106.67 -20.75
CA LEU A 903 54.46 -105.63 -19.72
C LEU A 903 54.10 -104.26 -20.34
N LYS A 904 52.86 -103.75 -20.15
CA LYS A 904 52.46 -102.32 -20.14
C LYS A 904 50.94 -102.13 -20.11
N GLY A 905 50.39 -101.69 -18.96
CA GLY A 905 48.99 -101.22 -18.87
C GLY A 905 48.55 -100.60 -17.54
N GLY A 906 49.20 -100.92 -16.41
CA GLY A 906 48.70 -100.53 -15.08
C GLY A 906 48.94 -99.09 -14.60
N LYS A 907 49.61 -98.20 -15.36
CA LYS A 907 50.05 -96.88 -14.86
C LYS A 907 49.16 -95.67 -15.23
N LYS A 908 48.13 -95.81 -16.07
CA LYS A 908 47.24 -94.68 -16.48
C LYS A 908 45.91 -94.59 -15.72
N GLN A 909 45.43 -95.66 -15.10
CA GLN A 909 44.17 -95.63 -14.33
C GLN A 909 44.35 -94.97 -12.96
N ILE A 910 45.53 -95.13 -12.35
CA ILE A 910 45.83 -94.63 -10.99
C ILE A 910 45.98 -93.09 -10.96
N GLN A 911 46.64 -92.49 -11.96
CA GLN A 911 46.76 -91.02 -12.08
C GLN A 911 45.42 -90.29 -12.26
N LYS A 912 44.41 -90.95 -12.85
CA LYS A 912 43.10 -90.33 -13.13
C LYS A 912 42.21 -90.27 -11.89
N LEU A 913 42.41 -91.18 -10.94
CA LEU A 913 41.70 -91.20 -9.66
C LEU A 913 42.34 -90.24 -8.65
N GLU A 914 43.67 -90.09 -8.65
CA GLU A 914 44.38 -89.13 -7.78
C GLU A 914 44.13 -87.65 -8.16
N ALA A 915 43.87 -87.35 -9.42
CA ALA A 915 43.52 -86.00 -9.87
C ALA A 915 42.10 -85.59 -9.42
N ARG A 916 41.15 -86.53 -9.40
CA ARG A 916 39.76 -86.26 -9.05
C ARG A 916 39.54 -86.11 -7.55
N VAL A 917 40.36 -86.74 -6.73
CA VAL A 917 40.37 -86.53 -5.27
C VAL A 917 40.88 -85.12 -4.93
N ARG A 918 41.94 -84.64 -5.58
CA ARG A 918 42.46 -83.29 -5.38
C ARG A 918 41.51 -82.16 -5.81
N GLU A 919 40.69 -82.40 -6.83
CA GLU A 919 39.69 -81.44 -7.31
C GLU A 919 38.52 -81.31 -6.32
N LEU A 920 38.05 -82.45 -5.78
CA LEU A 920 36.98 -82.49 -4.77
C LEU A 920 37.43 -81.94 -3.40
N GLU A 921 38.70 -82.10 -3.03
CA GLU A 921 39.26 -81.48 -1.82
C GLU A 921 39.30 -79.94 -1.93
N GLY A 922 39.60 -79.39 -3.11
CA GLY A 922 39.60 -77.94 -3.35
C GLY A 922 38.21 -77.30 -3.40
N GLU A 923 37.20 -78.02 -3.89
CA GLU A 923 35.80 -77.56 -3.87
C GLU A 923 35.25 -77.48 -2.43
N VAL A 924 35.59 -78.45 -1.58
CA VAL A 924 35.21 -78.45 -0.16
C VAL A 924 35.88 -77.30 0.62
N GLU A 925 37.14 -76.99 0.32
CA GLU A 925 37.87 -75.89 0.98
C GLU A 925 37.34 -74.50 0.57
N ASN A 926 36.88 -74.35 -0.69
CA ASN A 926 36.24 -73.13 -1.18
C ASN A 926 34.82 -72.93 -0.61
N GLU A 927 34.04 -74.01 -0.47
CA GLU A 927 32.74 -73.96 0.21
C GLU A 927 32.88 -73.64 1.70
N GLN A 928 33.91 -74.18 2.38
CA GLN A 928 34.20 -73.80 3.76
C GLN A 928 34.57 -72.32 3.91
N LYS A 929 35.29 -71.72 2.95
CA LYS A 929 35.58 -70.28 2.96
C LYS A 929 34.34 -69.41 2.76
N ARG A 930 33.46 -69.77 1.81
CA ARG A 930 32.18 -69.07 1.58
C ARG A 930 31.26 -69.14 2.79
N ASN A 931 31.21 -70.28 3.48
CA ASN A 931 30.43 -70.45 4.70
C ASN A 931 30.96 -69.56 5.84
N VAL A 932 32.28 -69.44 6.00
CA VAL A 932 32.91 -68.56 7.01
C VAL A 932 32.64 -67.07 6.73
N GLU A 933 32.60 -66.65 5.47
CA GLU A 933 32.26 -65.26 5.08
C GLU A 933 30.77 -64.96 5.27
N ALA A 934 29.88 -65.90 4.93
CA ALA A 934 28.45 -65.77 5.16
C ALA A 934 28.12 -65.63 6.66
N VAL A 935 28.78 -66.42 7.53
CA VAL A 935 28.60 -66.34 8.99
C VAL A 935 29.13 -65.02 9.57
N LYS A 936 30.21 -64.44 9.00
CA LYS A 936 30.70 -63.10 9.39
C LYS A 936 29.74 -61.99 8.97
N GLY A 937 29.15 -62.10 7.78
CA GLY A 937 28.08 -61.20 7.31
C GLY A 937 26.86 -61.23 8.23
N LEU A 938 26.39 -62.43 8.57
CA LEU A 938 25.24 -62.63 9.46
C LEU A 938 25.45 -61.97 10.83
N ARG A 939 26.63 -62.15 11.45
CA ARG A 939 26.98 -61.52 12.75
C ARG A 939 27.06 -59.99 12.67
N LYS A 940 27.43 -59.43 11.51
CA LYS A 940 27.49 -57.97 11.30
C LYS A 940 26.09 -57.38 11.16
N HIS A 941 25.18 -58.09 10.48
CA HIS A 941 23.78 -57.71 10.39
C HIS A 941 23.04 -57.87 11.73
N GLU A 942 23.31 -58.93 12.51
CA GLU A 942 22.77 -59.08 13.87
C GLU A 942 23.20 -57.95 14.82
N ARG A 943 24.47 -57.52 14.77
CA ARG A 943 24.94 -56.36 15.56
C ARG A 943 24.21 -55.07 15.16
N ARG A 944 24.04 -54.85 13.86
CA ARG A 944 23.35 -53.66 13.34
C ARG A 944 21.86 -53.64 13.71
N VAL A 945 21.21 -54.81 13.71
CA VAL A 945 19.83 -54.95 14.20
C VAL A 945 19.76 -54.67 15.70
N LYS A 946 20.71 -55.16 16.51
CA LYS A 946 20.75 -54.86 17.95
C LYS A 946 21.01 -53.38 18.25
N GLU A 947 21.90 -52.72 17.51
CA GLU A 947 22.14 -51.27 17.63
C GLU A 947 20.89 -50.45 17.24
N LEU A 948 20.24 -50.79 16.13
CA LEU A 948 18.99 -50.13 15.71
C LEU A 948 17.84 -50.36 16.71
N THR A 949 17.77 -51.56 17.30
CA THR A 949 16.77 -51.87 18.33
C THR A 949 17.02 -51.04 19.58
N TYR A 950 18.28 -50.93 20.01
CA TYR A 950 18.67 -50.10 21.15
C TYR A 950 18.39 -48.61 20.91
N GLN A 951 18.69 -48.11 19.71
CA GLN A 951 18.37 -46.73 19.30
C GLN A 951 16.87 -46.46 19.34
N THR A 952 16.06 -47.39 18.82
CA THR A 952 14.59 -47.26 18.82
C THR A 952 14.03 -47.26 20.26
N GLU A 953 14.66 -48.01 21.16
CA GLU A 953 14.25 -48.11 22.56
C GLU A 953 14.68 -46.88 23.39
N GLU A 954 15.81 -46.26 23.04
CA GLU A 954 16.27 -44.98 23.59
C GLU A 954 15.40 -43.81 23.08
N ASP A 955 15.07 -43.79 21.78
CA ASP A 955 14.15 -42.81 21.20
C ASP A 955 12.76 -42.92 21.83
N ARG A 956 12.26 -44.14 22.08
CA ARG A 956 10.98 -44.34 22.78
C ARG A 956 11.02 -43.82 24.22
N LYS A 957 12.14 -43.95 24.93
CA LYS A 957 12.32 -43.37 26.28
C LYS A 957 12.40 -41.84 26.23
N ASN A 958 13.02 -41.26 25.20
CA ASN A 958 13.05 -39.82 25.00
C ASN A 958 11.68 -39.25 24.66
N VAL A 959 10.90 -39.93 23.83
CA VAL A 959 9.51 -39.56 23.55
C VAL A 959 8.65 -39.61 24.81
N LEU A 960 8.81 -40.64 25.65
CA LEU A 960 8.09 -40.71 26.94
C LEU A 960 8.49 -39.59 27.91
N ARG A 961 9.78 -39.18 27.94
CA ARG A 961 10.23 -38.03 28.74
C ARG A 961 9.70 -36.70 28.21
N LEU A 962 9.63 -36.54 26.89
CA LEU A 962 9.05 -35.35 26.27
C LEU A 962 7.53 -35.29 26.53
N GLN A 963 6.83 -36.42 26.50
CA GLN A 963 5.42 -36.48 26.84
C GLN A 963 5.18 -36.10 28.31
N ASP A 964 5.99 -36.61 29.25
CA ASP A 964 5.89 -36.23 30.68
C ASP A 964 6.22 -34.75 30.92
N LEU A 965 7.12 -34.16 30.12
CA LEU A 965 7.41 -32.73 30.15
C LEU A 965 6.25 -31.88 29.59
N VAL A 966 5.63 -32.33 28.49
CA VAL A 966 4.45 -31.71 27.91
C VAL A 966 3.28 -31.76 28.89
N ASP A 967 3.05 -32.89 29.55
CA ASP A 967 1.98 -33.05 30.53
C ASP A 967 2.21 -32.14 31.77
N LYS A 968 3.47 -32.00 32.22
CA LYS A 968 3.85 -31.04 33.28
C LYS A 968 3.68 -29.58 32.86
N LEU A 969 4.00 -29.23 31.62
CA LEU A 969 3.79 -27.89 31.08
C LEU A 969 2.30 -27.58 30.91
N GLN A 970 1.49 -28.54 30.45
CA GLN A 970 0.04 -28.40 30.37
C GLN A 970 -0.59 -28.23 31.76
N ALA A 971 -0.12 -28.95 32.78
CA ALA A 971 -0.56 -28.74 34.17
C ALA A 971 -0.21 -27.32 34.68
N LYS A 972 0.98 -26.80 34.35
CA LYS A 972 1.36 -25.41 34.66
C LYS A 972 0.51 -24.38 33.93
N VAL A 973 0.22 -24.59 32.64
CA VAL A 973 -0.68 -23.71 31.88
C VAL A 973 -2.07 -23.69 32.49
N LYS A 974 -2.59 -24.84 32.96
CA LYS A 974 -3.87 -24.93 33.66
C LYS A 974 -3.85 -24.16 35.00
N SER A 975 -2.74 -24.23 35.73
CA SER A 975 -2.54 -23.45 36.97
C SER A 975 -2.48 -21.95 36.71
N TYR A 976 -1.76 -21.50 35.68
CA TYR A 976 -1.70 -20.09 35.32
C TYR A 976 -3.02 -19.56 34.79
N LYS A 977 -3.77 -20.38 34.05
CA LYS A 977 -5.11 -20.03 33.60
C LYS A 977 -6.06 -19.82 34.78
N ARG A 978 -6.00 -20.69 35.79
CA ARG A 978 -6.78 -20.52 37.03
C ARG A 978 -6.35 -19.28 37.83
N GLN A 979 -5.06 -18.95 37.90
CA GLN A 979 -4.60 -17.71 38.53
C GLN A 979 -5.05 -16.46 37.77
N ALA A 980 -5.11 -16.51 36.43
CA ALA A 980 -5.63 -15.42 35.61
C ALA A 980 -7.14 -15.24 35.81
N GLU A 981 -7.90 -16.34 35.87
CA GLU A 981 -9.34 -16.34 36.15
C GLU A 981 -9.63 -15.80 37.57
N GLU A 982 -8.86 -16.20 38.58
CA GLU A 982 -8.98 -15.67 39.96
C GLU A 982 -8.62 -14.17 40.04
N ALA A 983 -7.61 -13.70 39.27
CA ALA A 983 -7.26 -12.29 39.18
C ALA A 983 -8.32 -11.45 38.44
N GLU A 984 -8.94 -12.02 37.41
CA GLU A 984 -10.04 -11.41 36.66
C GLU A 984 -11.30 -11.28 37.53
N GLU A 985 -11.62 -12.30 38.33
CA GLU A 985 -12.73 -12.28 39.27
C GLU A 985 -12.50 -11.22 40.37
N GLN A 986 -11.26 -11.06 40.84
CA GLN A 986 -10.89 -10.02 41.81
C GLN A 986 -10.94 -8.61 41.21
N SER A 987 -10.54 -8.46 39.94
CA SER A 987 -10.68 -7.21 39.17
C SER A 987 -12.15 -6.83 38.97
N ASN A 988 -13.00 -7.79 38.60
CA ASN A 988 -14.45 -7.58 38.44
C ASN A 988 -15.13 -7.23 39.77
N ALA A 989 -14.71 -7.86 40.88
CA ALA A 989 -15.20 -7.49 42.22
C ALA A 989 -14.80 -6.04 42.60
N ASN A 990 -13.59 -5.61 42.25
CA ASN A 990 -13.14 -4.23 42.48
C ASN A 990 -13.86 -3.24 41.56
N LEU A 991 -14.11 -3.60 40.30
CA LEU A 991 -14.88 -2.78 39.35
C LEU A 991 -16.33 -2.58 39.81
N THR A 992 -16.93 -3.63 40.40
CA THR A 992 -18.27 -3.57 40.97
C THR A 992 -18.32 -2.67 42.21
N LYS A 993 -17.28 -2.71 43.07
CA LYS A 993 -17.15 -1.76 44.19
C LYS A 993 -16.94 -0.33 43.71
N PHE A 994 -16.13 -0.12 42.67
CA PHE A 994 -15.92 1.20 42.08
C PHE A 994 -17.22 1.79 41.53
N ARG A 995 -18.00 1.01 40.77
CA ARG A 995 -19.32 1.43 40.27
C ARG A 995 -20.29 1.77 41.40
N LYS A 996 -20.25 1.03 42.51
CA LYS A 996 -21.09 1.31 43.67
C LYS A 996 -20.71 2.63 44.35
N ILE A 997 -19.41 2.88 44.53
CA ILE A 997 -18.90 4.14 45.11
C ILE A 997 -19.17 5.32 44.16
N GLN A 998 -19.07 5.11 42.84
CA GLN A 998 -19.41 6.12 41.83
C GLN A 998 -20.89 6.48 41.88
N HIS A 999 -21.78 5.50 42.04
CA HIS A 999 -23.21 5.77 42.18
C HIS A 999 -23.55 6.47 43.51
N GLU A 1000 -22.89 6.11 44.61
CA GLU A 1000 -23.04 6.80 45.90
C GLU A 1000 -22.51 8.25 45.86
N LEU A 1001 -21.49 8.52 45.03
CA LEU A 1001 -20.98 9.87 44.76
C LEU A 1001 -21.98 10.70 43.93
N GLU A 1002 -22.53 10.13 42.86
CA GLU A 1002 -23.56 10.77 42.03
C GLU A 1002 -24.81 11.10 42.85
N GLU A 1003 -25.25 10.20 43.75
CA GLU A 1003 -26.36 10.47 44.67
C GLU A 1003 -26.02 11.54 45.72
N ALA A 1004 -24.74 11.71 46.08
CA ALA A 1004 -24.30 12.77 46.98
C ALA A 1004 -24.23 14.14 46.25
N GLU A 1005 -23.79 14.15 45.00
CA GLU A 1005 -23.79 15.32 44.11
C GLU A 1005 -25.22 15.80 43.82
N GLU A 1006 -26.15 14.91 43.47
CA GLU A 1006 -27.57 15.29 43.28
C GLU A 1006 -28.17 15.88 44.56
N ARG A 1007 -27.82 15.35 45.74
CA ARG A 1007 -28.26 15.93 47.02
C ARG A 1007 -27.65 17.29 47.29
N ALA A 1008 -26.38 17.50 46.92
CA ALA A 1008 -25.73 18.80 47.04
C ALA A 1008 -26.37 19.83 46.10
N ASP A 1009 -26.66 19.45 44.85
CA ASP A 1009 -27.32 20.31 43.86
C ASP A 1009 -28.75 20.67 44.27
N ILE A 1010 -29.50 19.74 44.86
CA ILE A 1010 -30.83 20.02 45.41
C ILE A 1010 -30.74 20.99 46.59
N ALA A 1011 -29.75 20.83 47.47
CA ALA A 1011 -29.53 21.74 48.59
C ALA A 1011 -29.13 23.14 48.09
N GLU A 1012 -28.25 23.23 47.09
CA GLU A 1012 -27.80 24.50 46.50
C GLU A 1012 -28.94 25.20 45.74
N SER A 1013 -29.80 24.44 45.06
CA SER A 1013 -31.04 24.92 44.44
C SER A 1013 -32.04 25.47 45.48
N GLN A 1014 -32.17 24.83 46.65
CA GLN A 1014 -33.00 25.33 47.74
C GLN A 1014 -32.42 26.61 48.38
N VAL A 1015 -31.10 26.69 48.57
CA VAL A 1015 -30.41 27.91 49.05
C VAL A 1015 -30.57 29.07 48.06
N ASN A 1016 -30.45 28.81 46.77
CA ASN A 1016 -30.68 29.82 45.74
C ASN A 1016 -32.14 30.29 45.70
N LYS A 1017 -33.13 29.40 45.89
CA LYS A 1017 -34.54 29.79 46.06
C LYS A 1017 -34.77 30.67 47.30
N LEU A 1018 -34.10 30.39 48.43
CA LEU A 1018 -34.16 31.23 49.63
C LEU A 1018 -33.49 32.59 49.43
N ARG A 1019 -32.37 32.65 48.68
CA ARG A 1019 -31.72 33.92 48.30
C ARG A 1019 -32.59 34.78 47.39
N VAL A 1020 -33.33 34.19 46.47
CA VAL A 1020 -34.29 34.90 45.60
C VAL A 1020 -35.47 35.44 46.43
N LYS A 1021 -36.03 34.65 47.37
CA LYS A 1021 -37.05 35.14 48.31
C LYS A 1021 -36.55 36.27 49.22
N SER A 1022 -35.29 36.23 49.66
CA SER A 1022 -34.70 37.32 50.46
C SER A 1022 -34.54 38.62 49.67
N ARG A 1023 -34.35 38.55 48.34
CA ARG A 1023 -34.28 39.73 47.47
C ARG A 1023 -35.65 40.34 47.19
N GLU A 1024 -36.73 39.54 47.15
CA GLU A 1024 -38.11 40.05 47.02
C GLU A 1024 -38.64 40.74 48.29
N VAL A 1025 -38.09 40.45 49.47
CA VAL A 1025 -38.44 41.14 50.72
C VAL A 1025 -37.78 42.53 50.82
N HIS A 1026 -36.65 42.76 50.14
CA HIS A 1026 -35.97 44.07 50.14
C HIS A 1026 -36.55 45.08 49.15
N THR A 1027 -37.24 44.65 48.09
CA THR A 1027 -37.88 45.56 47.12
C THR A 1027 -39.27 46.07 47.53
N LYS A 1028 -39.79 45.66 48.70
CA LYS A 1028 -41.03 46.24 49.28
C LYS A 1028 -40.77 47.34 50.33
N PHE A 1029 -39.51 47.69 50.62
CA PHE A 1029 -39.14 48.72 51.60
C PHE A 1029 -38.53 50.01 51.01
N SER A 1030 -38.56 50.20 49.68
CA SER A 1030 -38.03 51.40 49.02
C SER A 1030 -39.02 51.99 48.01
N ALA A 1031 -40.26 52.14 48.47
CA ALA A 1031 -41.23 53.10 47.95
C ALA A 1031 -41.82 53.87 49.15
N GLU A 1032 -40.93 54.58 49.85
CA GLU A 1032 -41.15 55.90 50.48
C GLU A 1032 -39.94 56.76 50.14
#